data_AF-A0A2N9J0Q1-F1
#
_entry.id   AF-A0A2N9J0Q1-F1
#
_cell.length_a   1.000
_cell.length_b   1.000
_cell.length_c   1.000
_cell.angle_alpha   90.00
_cell.angle_beta   90.00
_cell.angle_gamma   90.00
#
_symmetry.space_group_name_H-M   'P 1'
#
loop_
_entity.id
_entity.type
_entity.pdbx_description
1 polymer ?
#
loop_
_entity_poly.entity_id
_entity_poly.type
_entity_poly.pdbx_seq_one_letter_code
_entity_poly.pdbx_strand_id
1 'polypeptide(L)'
;MAVCKEFHDHGQFEKSLNTTFLALIPKKAGAVEIKDFRPFSLVGGVYKIIAKALANRLSAVLGKLISPSQNAFVKGRQILDSVLIANEFLDNRIKDNVPRVLCKLDLEKAYEHVNWDFLLYLLRRCGFSEKWRRWIFFCLSIVWFSILVNGNPCGFFRSTRGLRQGDLLFPMLFVIVMEALSKLLDKAIARNFLTGFSVGGGPSAPISVSHLLLVLTWFKTVSGLRINLGKSELVHVGDVADIEELAGLLGCKTSALPMKYLGLPLGARFKSKGIWDPIIEKMERRIVGWKWMYLSKGGRLTLIKSTLSNLPTYFLSLFPIPASVAKRIEKIQRDFLWKGLGEDFKFHLVKWDTICSSISNGGLAVRNLKLFNEVLLGKWLWRYSLEREALWRRVVDGKYSSLESGWSTTVSHGPHGVSYGRTLEDIFPDLYCIARDKEAFVTAHLQLRNNSIHWEINFTRAAQDWELESISTFFDLLYSAKELGRGEDKMCWRIGNTTDFEVRLYYQALVPSIGSFPWKSIWQAKISPRVAFFSWLASLGKVLTADNLRRRNIILVSWCCMCKADGESVDHLFLHCALARELWNMVFSLFGMYWVMPKRIVDVFASWKGRLGRHKNRHIWEAVPHCVMWSLWRERNARTFEDHERNILDLKTLFLRTLVDWMAASSLFSFSNLLEFFDYCSIRN
;
A
#
# COMPACT_ATOMS: atom_id res chain seq x y z
N MET A 1 -10.51 -23.08 25.62
CA MET A 1 -11.42 -22.31 26.49
C MET A 1 -11.14 -22.57 27.98
N ALA A 2 -11.03 -23.83 28.43
CA ALA A 2 -10.72 -24.15 29.84
C ALA A 2 -9.48 -23.41 30.40
N VAL A 3 -8.34 -23.44 29.69
CA VAL A 3 -7.11 -22.72 30.08
C VAL A 3 -7.31 -21.21 30.24
N CYS A 4 -8.17 -20.59 29.41
CA CYS A 4 -8.44 -19.16 29.53
C CYS A 4 -9.30 -18.84 30.76
N LYS A 5 -10.22 -19.74 31.13
CA LYS A 5 -11.02 -19.64 32.36
C LYS A 5 -10.14 -19.81 33.59
N GLU A 6 -9.30 -20.84 33.61
CA GLU A 6 -8.32 -21.09 34.67
C GLU A 6 -7.38 -19.89 34.86
N PHE A 7 -6.84 -19.34 33.78
CA PHE A 7 -6.03 -18.13 33.83
C PHE A 7 -6.81 -16.91 34.35
N HIS A 8 -8.09 -16.78 33.98
CA HIS A 8 -8.92 -15.68 34.46
C HIS A 8 -9.21 -15.79 35.96
N ASP A 9 -9.50 -17.00 36.45
CA ASP A 9 -9.96 -17.24 37.82
C ASP A 9 -8.77 -17.29 38.79
N HIS A 10 -7.72 -18.03 38.44
CA HIS A 10 -6.58 -18.31 39.30
C HIS A 10 -5.30 -17.54 38.93
N GLY A 11 -5.25 -16.94 37.73
CA GLY A 11 -4.06 -16.21 37.27
C GLY A 11 -2.89 -17.09 36.86
N GLN A 12 -3.13 -18.38 36.63
CA GLN A 12 -2.11 -19.39 36.35
C GLN A 12 -2.52 -20.29 35.17
N PHE A 13 -1.54 -20.95 34.57
CA PHE A 13 -1.72 -22.03 33.61
C PHE A 13 -0.45 -22.89 33.58
N GLU A 14 -0.53 -24.09 33.00
CA GLU A 14 0.58 -25.05 32.91
C GLU A 14 1.86 -24.42 32.33
N LYS A 15 3.00 -24.57 33.03
CA LYS A 15 4.26 -23.88 32.68
C LYS A 15 4.75 -24.19 31.27
N SER A 16 4.53 -25.42 30.81
CA SER A 16 4.91 -25.89 29.47
C SER A 16 4.29 -25.05 28.35
N LEU A 17 3.14 -24.41 28.60
CA LEU A 17 2.45 -23.56 27.64
C LEU A 17 3.17 -22.23 27.37
N ASN A 18 4.08 -21.81 28.26
CA ASN A 18 4.90 -20.60 28.08
C ASN A 18 6.35 -20.88 27.69
N THR A 19 6.70 -22.15 27.40
CA THR A 19 8.00 -22.50 26.84
C THR A 19 8.17 -21.80 25.48
N THR A 20 9.31 -21.15 25.30
CA THR A 20 9.59 -20.25 24.19
C THR A 20 10.89 -20.65 23.50
N PHE A 21 10.83 -20.87 22.19
CA PHE A 21 12.02 -21.15 21.40
C PHE A 21 12.60 -19.86 20.81
N LEU A 22 13.91 -19.62 20.98
CA LEU A 22 14.61 -18.46 20.44
C LEU A 22 15.25 -18.81 19.09
N ALA A 23 14.70 -18.28 18.01
CA ALA A 23 15.29 -18.33 16.69
C ALA A 23 16.21 -17.12 16.48
N LEU A 24 17.42 -17.33 15.96
CA LEU A 24 18.39 -16.27 15.67
C LEU A 24 18.26 -15.83 14.22
N ILE A 25 17.77 -14.62 13.99
CA ILE A 25 17.60 -14.04 12.64
C ILE A 25 18.79 -13.14 12.32
N PRO A 26 19.54 -13.35 11.22
CA PRO A 26 20.67 -12.49 10.87
C PRO A 26 20.20 -11.08 10.50
N LYS A 27 20.86 -10.05 11.06
CA LYS A 27 20.59 -8.64 10.77
C LYS A 27 21.22 -8.17 9.46
N LYS A 28 22.29 -8.85 9.02
CA LYS A 28 23.07 -8.56 7.81
C LYS A 28 23.47 -9.86 7.11
N ALA A 29 23.78 -9.78 5.82
CA ALA A 29 24.38 -10.90 5.09
C ALA A 29 25.77 -11.21 5.64
N GLY A 30 26.13 -12.50 5.75
CA GLY A 30 27.40 -12.92 6.35
C GLY A 30 27.50 -12.60 7.85
N ALA A 31 26.41 -12.75 8.60
CA ALA A 31 26.44 -12.57 10.06
C ALA A 31 27.31 -13.65 10.72
N VAL A 32 28.31 -13.23 11.51
CA VAL A 32 29.25 -14.13 12.19
C VAL A 32 29.13 -13.99 13.71
N GLU A 33 29.05 -12.76 14.22
CA GLU A 33 29.01 -12.52 15.66
C GLU A 33 27.58 -12.59 16.23
N ILE A 34 27.42 -12.99 17.50
CA ILE A 34 26.11 -13.03 18.18
C ILE A 34 25.36 -11.68 18.09
N LYS A 35 26.10 -10.55 18.15
CA LYS A 35 25.52 -9.20 18.02
C LYS A 35 24.87 -8.95 16.66
N ASP A 36 25.29 -9.67 15.63
CA ASP A 36 24.73 -9.61 14.27
C ASP A 36 23.40 -10.36 14.15
N PHE A 37 23.01 -11.13 15.16
CA PHE A 37 21.72 -11.82 15.19
C PHE A 37 20.70 -11.08 16.04
N ARG A 38 19.43 -11.21 15.65
CA ARG A 38 18.27 -10.76 16.39
C ARG A 38 17.55 -11.99 16.96
N PRO A 39 17.42 -12.12 18.29
CA PRO A 39 16.62 -13.19 18.85
C PRO A 39 15.14 -12.92 18.59
N PHE A 40 14.42 -13.93 18.09
CA PHE A 40 12.98 -13.90 17.89
C PHE A 40 12.35 -15.07 18.65
N SER A 41 11.36 -14.76 19.47
CA SER A 41 10.68 -15.71 20.34
C SER A 41 9.51 -16.38 19.62
N LEU A 42 9.62 -17.69 19.42
CA LEU A 42 8.55 -18.56 18.96
C LEU A 42 7.77 -19.06 20.19
N VAL A 43 6.59 -18.47 20.38
CA VAL A 43 5.72 -18.75 21.53
C VAL A 43 4.61 -19.74 21.15
N GLY A 44 4.23 -20.60 22.09
CA GLY A 44 3.16 -21.59 21.93
C GLY A 44 1.80 -20.99 21.57
N GLY A 45 0.99 -21.76 20.81
CA GLY A 45 -0.29 -21.30 20.27
C GLY A 45 -1.31 -20.93 21.36
N VAL A 46 -1.41 -21.74 22.42
CA VAL A 46 -2.34 -21.49 23.54
C VAL A 46 -2.00 -20.18 24.25
N TYR A 47 -0.73 -19.96 24.58
CA TYR A 47 -0.30 -18.71 25.18
C TYR A 47 -0.57 -17.50 24.25
N LYS A 48 -0.34 -17.63 22.94
CA LYS A 48 -0.61 -16.54 21.98
C LYS A 48 -2.07 -16.08 22.03
N ILE A 49 -3.02 -16.99 22.27
CA ILE A 49 -4.44 -16.64 22.45
C ILE A 49 -4.63 -15.79 23.71
N ILE A 50 -4.02 -16.18 24.83
CA ILE A 50 -4.07 -15.43 26.09
C ILE A 50 -3.43 -14.04 25.91
N ALA A 51 -2.22 -13.97 25.36
CA ALA A 51 -1.53 -12.70 25.09
C ALA A 51 -2.32 -11.80 24.14
N LYS A 52 -2.97 -12.36 23.11
CA LYS A 52 -3.82 -11.60 22.20
C LYS A 52 -5.06 -11.05 22.92
N ALA A 53 -5.69 -11.84 23.79
CA ALA A 53 -6.83 -11.38 24.60
C ALA A 53 -6.42 -10.22 25.52
N LEU A 54 -5.28 -10.34 26.20
CA LEU A 54 -4.73 -9.26 27.05
C LEU A 54 -4.36 -8.02 26.23
N ALA A 55 -3.70 -8.19 25.08
CA ALA A 55 -3.31 -7.10 24.20
C ALA A 55 -4.52 -6.35 23.63
N ASN A 56 -5.59 -7.06 23.24
CA ASN A 56 -6.82 -6.43 22.77
C ASN A 56 -7.48 -5.57 23.85
N ARG A 57 -7.51 -6.04 25.11
CA ARG A 57 -8.02 -5.27 26.25
C ARG A 57 -7.14 -4.05 26.54
N LEU A 58 -5.82 -4.22 26.55
CA LEU A 58 -4.89 -3.11 26.77
C LEU A 58 -4.99 -2.05 25.66
N SER A 59 -5.12 -2.48 24.41
CA SER A 59 -5.24 -1.59 23.25
C SER A 59 -6.42 -0.61 23.34
N ALA A 60 -7.52 -0.99 24.01
CA ALA A 60 -8.68 -0.13 24.19
C ALA A 60 -8.42 1.09 25.10
N VAL A 61 -7.48 0.96 26.05
CA VAL A 61 -7.17 2.02 27.02
C VAL A 61 -5.82 2.71 26.75
N LEU A 62 -4.93 2.06 26.00
CA LEU A 62 -3.57 2.52 25.76
C LEU A 62 -3.51 3.96 25.23
N GLY A 63 -4.36 4.32 24.27
CA GLY A 63 -4.37 5.68 23.70
C GLY A 63 -4.66 6.81 24.70
N LYS A 64 -5.35 6.49 25.81
CA LYS A 64 -5.66 7.44 26.90
C LYS A 64 -4.54 7.54 27.93
N LEU A 65 -3.68 6.52 28.04
CA LEU A 65 -2.61 6.44 29.02
C LEU A 65 -1.29 7.04 28.52
N ILE A 66 -1.09 7.05 27.21
CA ILE A 66 0.19 7.36 26.57
C ILE A 66 0.15 8.74 25.92
N SER A 67 1.23 9.51 26.08
CA SER A 67 1.39 10.86 25.56
C SER A 67 1.12 10.94 24.05
N PRO A 68 0.53 12.05 23.54
CA PRO A 68 0.16 12.18 22.12
C PRO A 68 1.33 12.07 21.12
N SER A 69 2.56 12.31 21.57
CA SER A 69 3.79 12.24 20.77
C SER A 69 4.25 10.81 20.45
N GLN A 70 3.74 9.81 21.18
CA GLN A 70 4.12 8.41 21.01
C GLN A 70 3.19 7.71 20.03
N ASN A 71 3.66 7.46 18.80
CA ASN A 71 2.81 6.88 17.75
C ASN A 71 2.96 5.36 17.60
N ALA A 72 4.02 4.76 18.13
CA ALA A 72 4.30 3.35 17.92
C ALA A 72 3.33 2.46 18.73
N PHE A 73 2.75 1.44 18.06
CA PHE A 73 1.88 0.41 18.66
C PHE A 73 0.61 0.93 19.36
N VAL A 74 0.22 2.18 19.14
CA VAL A 74 -1.04 2.76 19.66
C VAL A 74 -2.09 2.74 18.55
N LYS A 75 -3.28 2.18 18.85
CA LYS A 75 -4.38 2.10 17.89
C LYS A 75 -4.79 3.50 17.44
N GLY A 76 -4.92 3.68 16.12
CA GLY A 76 -5.31 4.96 15.50
C GLY A 76 -4.16 5.92 15.20
N ARG A 77 -2.95 5.70 15.75
CA ARG A 77 -1.76 6.51 15.44
C ARG A 77 -0.96 5.85 14.33
N GLN A 78 -0.55 6.61 13.31
CA GLN A 78 0.18 6.09 12.16
C GLN A 78 1.66 6.50 12.21
N ILE A 79 2.54 5.65 11.68
CA ILE A 79 3.98 5.95 11.60
C ILE A 79 4.28 7.22 10.80
N LEU A 80 3.47 7.48 9.77
CA LEU A 80 3.60 8.66 8.92
C LEU A 80 3.30 9.95 9.69
N ASP A 81 2.47 9.90 10.73
CA ASP A 81 2.15 11.07 11.56
C ASP A 81 3.42 11.59 12.24
N SER A 82 4.28 10.69 12.74
CA SER A 82 5.57 11.07 13.35
C SER A 82 6.50 11.74 12.34
N VAL A 83 6.51 11.24 11.10
CA VAL A 83 7.39 11.79 10.06
C VAL A 83 6.87 13.14 9.57
N LEU A 84 5.55 13.30 9.44
CA LEU A 84 4.92 14.57 9.11
C LEU A 84 5.24 15.61 10.19
N ILE A 85 4.95 15.30 11.46
CA ILE A 85 5.23 16.16 12.61
C ILE A 85 6.70 16.60 12.60
N ALA A 86 7.64 15.65 12.51
CA ALA A 86 9.06 15.96 12.53
C ALA A 86 9.50 16.84 11.36
N ASN A 87 8.98 16.62 10.14
CA ASN A 87 9.30 17.47 8.99
C ASN A 87 8.70 18.88 9.13
N GLU A 88 7.46 19.01 9.61
CA GLU A 88 6.84 20.32 9.78
C GLU A 88 7.57 21.19 10.82
N PHE A 89 7.94 20.60 11.96
CA PHE A 89 8.77 21.26 12.98
C PHE A 89 10.12 21.70 12.42
N LEU A 90 10.78 20.83 11.67
CA LEU A 90 12.10 21.11 11.15
C LEU A 90 12.07 22.19 10.04
N ASP A 91 11.11 22.12 9.12
CA ASP A 91 10.92 23.13 8.08
C ASP A 91 10.61 24.50 8.68
N ASN A 92 9.80 24.57 9.75
CA ASN A 92 9.53 25.84 10.42
C ASN A 92 10.81 26.47 10.99
N ARG A 93 11.67 25.67 11.62
CA ARG A 93 12.90 26.20 12.25
C ARG A 93 14.02 26.52 11.26
N ILE A 94 14.13 25.77 10.16
CA ILE A 94 15.04 26.12 9.07
C ILE A 94 14.69 27.51 8.53
N LYS A 95 13.41 27.89 8.51
CA LYS A 95 12.96 29.23 8.09
C LYS A 95 13.21 30.31 9.15
N ASP A 96 13.05 29.99 10.43
CA ASP A 96 13.28 30.93 11.53
C ASP A 96 14.77 31.29 11.73
N ASN A 97 15.69 30.53 11.13
CA ASN A 97 17.15 30.72 11.21
C ASN A 97 17.72 30.80 12.64
N VAL A 98 17.05 30.18 13.62
CA VAL A 98 17.54 30.09 15.01
C VAL A 98 18.34 28.80 15.18
N PRO A 99 19.63 28.87 15.56
CA PRO A 99 20.47 27.70 15.80
C PRO A 99 19.88 26.77 16.86
N ARG A 100 19.61 25.51 16.50
CA ARG A 100 19.13 24.49 17.43
C ARG A 100 19.70 23.12 17.10
N VAL A 101 19.56 22.23 18.07
CA VAL A 101 20.07 20.87 17.99
C VAL A 101 18.93 19.87 18.04
N LEU A 102 18.91 18.95 17.07
CA LEU A 102 18.02 17.79 17.05
C LEU A 102 18.78 16.57 17.59
N CYS A 103 18.20 15.92 18.60
CA CYS A 103 18.77 14.71 19.20
C CYS A 103 17.97 13.47 18.80
N LYS A 104 18.64 12.53 18.13
CA LYS A 104 18.09 11.24 17.74
C LYS A 104 18.69 10.15 18.62
N LEU A 105 17.87 9.60 19.51
CA LEU A 105 18.29 8.60 20.49
C LEU A 105 17.94 7.18 20.03
N ASP A 106 18.86 6.24 20.21
CA ASP A 106 18.64 4.80 19.98
C ASP A 106 18.79 4.04 21.31
N LEU A 107 18.01 2.98 21.51
CA LEU A 107 18.06 2.16 22.74
C LEU A 107 18.86 0.88 22.53
N GLU A 108 19.76 0.58 23.47
CA GLU A 108 20.54 -0.65 23.47
C GLU A 108 19.67 -1.84 23.88
N LYS A 109 19.38 -2.73 22.92
CA LYS A 109 18.61 -3.97 23.14
C LYS A 109 17.33 -3.70 23.94
N ALA A 110 16.53 -2.75 23.46
CA ALA A 110 15.41 -2.12 24.19
C ALA A 110 14.46 -3.09 24.90
N TYR A 111 14.14 -4.24 24.30
CA TYR A 111 13.26 -5.23 24.92
C TYR A 111 13.94 -6.03 26.03
N GLU A 112 15.25 -6.33 25.91
CA GLU A 112 15.94 -7.31 26.76
C GLU A 112 16.28 -6.78 28.16
N HIS A 113 16.32 -5.46 28.35
CA HIS A 113 16.80 -4.83 29.58
C HIS A 113 15.70 -4.26 30.49
N VAL A 114 14.43 -4.34 30.10
CA VAL A 114 13.32 -3.78 30.87
C VAL A 114 13.28 -4.39 32.29
N ASN A 115 13.33 -3.55 33.31
CA ASN A 115 13.14 -3.96 34.69
C ASN A 115 11.64 -4.26 34.96
N TRP A 116 11.34 -5.45 35.49
CA TRP A 116 9.96 -5.90 35.75
C TRP A 116 9.29 -5.16 36.91
N ASP A 117 10.02 -4.85 37.98
CA ASP A 117 9.49 -4.10 39.12
C ASP A 117 9.11 -2.69 38.70
N PHE A 118 9.92 -2.06 37.85
CA PHE A 118 9.61 -0.76 37.26
C PHE A 118 8.36 -0.80 36.38
N LEU A 119 8.23 -1.84 35.52
CA LEU A 119 7.02 -2.03 34.73
C LEU A 119 5.77 -2.21 35.61
N LEU A 120 5.85 -3.04 36.66
CA LEU A 120 4.73 -3.23 37.59
C LEU A 120 4.39 -1.96 38.37
N TYR A 121 5.41 -1.18 38.75
CA TYR A 121 5.23 0.14 39.34
C TYR A 121 4.45 1.06 38.39
N LEU A 122 4.85 1.15 37.12
CA LEU A 122 4.15 1.98 36.13
C LEU A 122 2.71 1.51 35.90
N LEU A 123 2.47 0.20 35.77
CA LEU A 123 1.12 -0.33 35.65
C LEU A 123 0.25 0.05 36.87
N ARG A 124 0.82 0.02 38.08
CA ARG A 124 0.11 0.49 39.28
C ARG A 124 -0.21 1.99 39.19
N ARG A 125 0.73 2.81 38.71
CA ARG A 125 0.53 4.27 38.54
C ARG A 125 -0.48 4.61 37.44
N CYS A 126 -0.59 3.78 36.41
CA CYS A 126 -1.62 3.90 35.38
C CYS A 126 -3.01 3.40 35.83
N GLY A 127 -3.17 2.96 37.08
CA GLY A 127 -4.45 2.54 37.65
C GLY A 127 -4.84 1.10 37.35
N PHE A 128 -3.93 0.24 36.87
CA PHE A 128 -4.25 -1.16 36.64
C PHE A 128 -4.41 -1.93 37.96
N SER A 129 -5.49 -2.72 38.04
CA SER A 129 -5.84 -3.52 39.21
C SER A 129 -4.75 -4.54 39.57
N GLU A 130 -4.74 -4.96 40.83
CA GLU A 130 -3.84 -6.00 41.31
C GLU A 130 -4.00 -7.31 40.52
N LYS A 131 -5.23 -7.70 40.20
CA LYS A 131 -5.52 -8.88 39.37
C LYS A 131 -4.84 -8.79 38.00
N TRP A 132 -4.93 -7.64 37.33
CA TRP A 132 -4.28 -7.43 36.03
C TRP A 132 -2.76 -7.49 36.15
N ARG A 133 -2.17 -6.82 37.14
CA ARG A 133 -0.73 -6.83 37.37
C ARG A 133 -0.20 -8.24 37.64
N ARG A 134 -0.94 -9.08 38.38
CA ARG A 134 -0.61 -10.50 38.58
C ARG A 134 -0.64 -11.30 37.29
N TRP A 135 -1.64 -11.10 36.43
CA TRP A 135 -1.67 -11.73 35.10
C TRP A 135 -0.46 -11.37 34.24
N ILE A 136 -0.07 -10.09 34.21
CA ILE A 136 1.10 -9.63 33.47
C ILE A 136 2.38 -10.23 34.07
N PHE A 137 2.54 -10.18 35.39
CA PHE A 137 3.71 -10.74 36.06
C PHE A 137 3.85 -12.25 35.86
N PHE A 138 2.73 -12.99 35.90
CA PHE A 138 2.73 -14.42 35.61
C PHE A 138 3.20 -14.69 34.18
N CYS A 139 2.69 -13.95 33.19
CA CYS A 139 3.11 -14.06 31.80
C CYS A 139 4.61 -13.81 31.59
N LEU A 140 5.22 -12.93 32.38
CA LEU A 140 6.65 -12.58 32.33
C LEU A 140 7.52 -13.62 33.05
N SER A 141 7.17 -13.96 34.28
CA SER A 141 8.03 -14.72 35.20
C SER A 141 8.11 -16.22 34.89
N ILE A 142 7.07 -16.79 34.25
CA ILE A 142 6.99 -18.23 33.98
C ILE A 142 7.65 -18.65 32.66
N VAL A 143 8.19 -17.71 31.89
CA VAL A 143 8.81 -18.00 30.59
C VAL A 143 10.08 -18.82 30.76
N TRP A 144 10.16 -19.92 30.00
CA TRP A 144 11.38 -20.70 29.81
C TRP A 144 11.83 -20.57 28.37
N PHE A 145 13.10 -20.23 28.17
CA PHE A 145 13.70 -20.06 26.86
C PHE A 145 14.58 -21.26 26.51
N SER A 146 14.53 -21.67 25.25
CA SER A 146 15.47 -22.61 24.65
C SER A 146 15.93 -22.07 23.31
N ILE A 147 17.23 -22.14 23.01
CA ILE A 147 17.78 -21.58 21.76
C ILE A 147 17.67 -22.62 20.66
N LEU A 148 17.16 -22.23 19.49
CA LEU A 148 17.15 -23.10 18.32
C LEU A 148 18.50 -23.03 17.61
N VAL A 149 19.26 -24.11 17.68
CA VAL A 149 20.50 -24.32 16.93
C VAL A 149 20.21 -25.35 15.85
N ASN A 150 20.30 -24.94 14.57
CA ASN A 150 19.99 -25.79 13.42
C ASN A 150 18.60 -26.47 13.48
N GLY A 151 17.62 -25.78 14.06
CA GLY A 151 16.24 -26.29 14.20
C GLY A 151 15.97 -27.10 15.46
N ASN A 152 17.01 -27.45 16.23
CA ASN A 152 16.86 -28.22 17.48
C ASN A 152 16.94 -27.30 18.71
N PRO A 153 16.08 -27.52 19.73
CA PRO A 153 16.15 -26.78 20.98
C PRO A 153 17.36 -27.21 21.81
N CYS A 154 18.19 -26.25 22.21
CA CYS A 154 19.39 -26.47 22.99
C CYS A 154 19.32 -25.70 24.31
N GLY A 155 19.32 -26.44 25.41
CA GLY A 155 19.27 -25.91 26.77
C GLY A 155 17.95 -25.27 27.15
N PHE A 156 17.72 -25.09 28.45
CA PHE A 156 16.59 -24.35 28.99
C PHE A 156 17.09 -23.37 30.05
N PHE A 157 16.66 -22.12 29.95
CA PHE A 157 16.97 -21.09 30.94
C PHE A 157 15.79 -20.16 31.17
N ARG A 158 15.79 -19.48 32.31
CA ARG A 158 14.77 -18.50 32.68
C ARG A 158 15.29 -17.08 32.47
N SER A 159 14.38 -16.15 32.20
CA SER A 159 14.71 -14.72 32.26
C SER A 159 14.32 -14.13 33.61
N THR A 160 15.09 -13.15 34.06
CA THR A 160 14.83 -12.35 35.26
C THR A 160 14.44 -10.91 34.92
N ARG A 161 14.59 -10.51 33.65
CA ARG A 161 14.28 -9.16 33.15
C ARG A 161 13.91 -9.19 31.67
N GLY A 162 13.47 -8.05 31.15
CA GLY A 162 13.20 -7.88 29.74
C GLY A 162 11.85 -8.41 29.30
N LEU A 163 11.54 -8.13 28.04
CA LEU A 163 10.32 -8.47 27.35
C LEU A 163 10.70 -9.30 26.13
N ARG A 164 10.03 -10.43 25.88
CA ARG A 164 10.35 -11.27 24.72
C ARG A 164 9.91 -10.65 23.40
N GLN A 165 10.72 -10.79 22.35
CA GLN A 165 10.43 -10.25 21.02
C GLN A 165 9.60 -11.25 20.21
N GLY A 166 8.46 -10.83 19.67
CA GLY A 166 7.53 -11.73 18.94
C GLY A 166 6.23 -12.03 19.70
N ASP A 167 6.09 -11.45 20.90
CA ASP A 167 4.84 -11.45 21.67
C ASP A 167 3.89 -10.32 21.20
N LEU A 168 2.58 -10.53 21.33
CA LEU A 168 1.54 -9.58 20.95
C LEU A 168 1.25 -8.53 22.03
N LEU A 169 1.49 -8.87 23.30
CA LEU A 169 1.22 -8.02 24.46
C LEU A 169 2.40 -7.09 24.78
N PHE A 170 3.61 -7.63 24.69
CA PHE A 170 4.80 -6.95 25.20
C PHE A 170 5.20 -5.65 24.48
N PRO A 171 4.94 -5.45 23.18
CA PRO A 171 5.15 -4.15 22.54
C PRO A 171 4.34 -3.03 23.21
N MET A 172 3.10 -3.30 23.64
CA MET A 172 2.25 -2.30 24.31
C MET A 172 2.74 -2.02 25.74
N LEU A 173 3.22 -3.04 26.46
CA LEU A 173 3.85 -2.84 27.78
C LEU A 173 5.14 -2.01 27.64
N PHE A 174 5.92 -2.24 26.59
CA PHE A 174 7.11 -1.44 26.31
C PHE A 174 6.76 0.03 26.07
N VAL A 175 5.65 0.33 25.39
CA VAL A 175 5.16 1.71 25.21
C VAL A 175 4.87 2.38 26.56
N ILE A 176 4.28 1.65 27.52
CA ILE A 176 4.05 2.16 28.89
C ILE A 176 5.38 2.45 29.60
N VAL A 177 6.40 1.59 29.43
CA VAL A 177 7.75 1.86 29.97
C VAL A 177 8.34 3.14 29.38
N MET A 178 8.19 3.34 28.07
CA MET A 178 8.67 4.54 27.38
C MET A 178 7.88 5.81 27.74
N GLU A 179 6.64 5.69 28.21
CA GLU A 179 5.86 6.83 28.70
C GLU A 179 6.55 7.50 29.90
N ALA A 180 7.25 6.73 30.73
CA ALA A 180 8.01 7.30 31.85
C ALA A 180 9.12 8.26 31.38
N LEU A 181 9.79 7.96 30.27
CA LEU A 181 10.77 8.90 29.69
C LEU A 181 10.09 10.18 29.23
N SER A 182 8.93 10.08 28.57
CA SER A 182 8.14 11.25 28.16
C SER A 182 7.76 12.11 29.36
N LYS A 183 7.30 11.51 30.46
CA LYS A 183 6.95 12.24 31.68
C LYS A 183 8.16 12.84 32.41
N LEU A 184 9.32 12.20 32.36
CA LEU A 184 10.56 12.78 32.88
C LEU A 184 10.98 14.02 32.08
N LEU A 185 10.84 13.97 30.75
CA LEU A 185 11.09 15.12 29.88
C LEU A 185 10.08 16.24 30.13
N ASP A 186 8.78 15.94 30.22
CA ASP A 186 7.73 16.92 30.56
C ASP A 186 8.05 17.63 31.89
N LYS A 187 8.48 16.88 32.91
CA LYS A 187 8.84 17.44 34.23
C LYS A 187 10.11 18.29 34.18
N ALA A 188 11.09 17.92 33.35
CA ALA A 188 12.29 18.72 33.14
C ALA A 188 11.96 20.03 32.41
N ILE A 189 11.05 20.00 31.43
CA ILE A 189 10.57 21.18 30.72
C ILE A 189 9.78 22.10 31.65
N ALA A 190 8.86 21.57 32.45
CA ALA A 190 8.07 22.36 33.41
C ALA A 190 8.92 23.05 34.49
N ARG A 191 10.12 22.54 34.76
CA ARG A 191 11.09 23.13 35.68
C ARG A 191 12.15 24.00 34.98
N ASN A 192 11.96 24.28 33.69
CA ASN A 192 12.89 25.05 32.84
C ASN A 192 14.30 24.45 32.73
N PHE A 193 14.50 23.16 33.01
CA PHE A 193 15.78 22.48 32.79
C PHE A 193 16.01 22.12 31.32
N LEU A 194 14.92 21.92 30.57
CA LEU A 194 14.95 21.65 29.13
C LEU A 194 13.98 22.59 28.43
N THR A 195 14.37 23.12 27.27
CA THR A 195 13.47 23.85 26.37
C THR A 195 13.19 22.98 25.15
N GLY A 196 11.94 22.54 25.00
CA GLY A 196 11.50 21.72 23.87
C GLY A 196 11.23 22.53 22.60
N PHE A 197 11.00 21.84 21.47
CA PHE A 197 10.52 22.45 20.24
C PHE A 197 9.04 22.86 20.37
N SER A 198 8.74 24.16 20.33
CA SER A 198 7.36 24.68 20.23
C SER A 198 7.10 25.25 18.83
N VAL A 199 5.90 25.10 18.26
CA VAL A 199 5.49 25.80 17.02
C VAL A 199 4.95 27.18 17.43
N GLY A 200 5.34 28.26 16.75
CA GLY A 200 4.79 29.62 16.99
C GLY A 200 5.28 30.36 18.25
N GLY A 201 6.20 29.78 19.03
CA GLY A 201 6.80 30.43 20.20
C GLY A 201 8.09 31.19 19.88
N GLY A 202 8.29 32.34 20.52
CA GLY A 202 9.47 33.21 20.44
C GLY A 202 10.78 32.58 20.95
N PRO A 203 11.90 33.32 20.92
CA PRO A 203 13.23 32.78 21.24
C PRO A 203 13.29 32.28 22.68
N SER A 204 13.71 31.02 22.84
CA SER A 204 13.89 30.37 24.14
C SER A 204 15.37 30.22 24.48
N ALA A 205 15.70 30.35 25.77
CA ALA A 205 17.04 30.35 26.35
C ALA A 205 17.94 29.17 25.89
N PRO A 206 19.28 29.34 25.91
CA PRO A 206 20.24 28.33 25.46
C PRO A 206 20.09 27.01 26.23
N ILE A 207 20.08 25.91 25.48
CA ILE A 207 19.88 24.54 25.99
C ILE A 207 21.17 24.07 26.66
N SER A 208 21.09 23.57 27.90
CA SER A 208 22.17 22.78 28.49
C SER A 208 21.95 21.29 28.21
N VAL A 209 22.72 20.72 27.28
CA VAL A 209 22.71 19.27 26.94
C VAL A 209 22.97 18.39 28.16
N SER A 210 23.62 18.94 29.20
CA SER A 210 23.86 18.29 30.48
C SER A 210 22.58 17.83 31.20
N HIS A 211 21.50 18.63 31.15
CA HIS A 211 20.22 18.27 31.77
C HIS A 211 19.55 17.10 31.05
N LEU A 212 19.71 16.99 29.73
CA LEU A 212 19.20 15.85 28.97
C LEU A 212 19.94 14.57 29.38
N LEU A 213 21.27 14.62 29.49
CA LEU A 213 22.08 13.49 29.95
C LEU A 213 21.67 13.02 31.36
N LEU A 214 21.37 13.96 32.25
CA LEU A 214 20.87 13.65 33.59
C LEU A 214 19.54 12.89 33.50
N VAL A 215 18.56 13.39 32.74
CA VAL A 215 17.26 12.72 32.54
C VAL A 215 17.44 11.30 31.98
N LEU A 216 18.29 11.12 30.97
CA LEU A 216 18.57 9.81 30.38
C LEU A 216 19.24 8.85 31.37
N THR A 217 20.12 9.37 32.23
CA THR A 217 20.78 8.59 33.28
C THR A 217 19.78 8.13 34.35
N TRP A 218 18.91 9.02 34.84
CA TRP A 218 17.84 8.65 35.76
C TRP A 218 16.92 7.60 35.16
N PHE A 219 16.51 7.79 33.90
CA PHE A 219 15.67 6.83 33.19
C PHE A 219 16.34 5.46 33.10
N LYS A 220 17.64 5.41 32.78
CA LYS A 220 18.42 4.16 32.76
C LYS A 220 18.42 3.46 34.12
N THR A 221 18.69 4.21 35.19
CA THR A 221 18.76 3.65 36.55
C THR A 221 17.44 3.01 36.98
N VAL A 222 16.30 3.66 36.70
CA VAL A 222 14.99 3.14 37.14
C VAL A 222 14.42 2.08 36.21
N SER A 223 14.59 2.22 34.89
CA SER A 223 13.96 1.33 33.91
C SER A 223 14.83 0.13 33.51
N GLY A 224 16.14 0.22 33.75
CA GLY A 224 17.14 -0.69 33.19
C GLY A 224 17.49 -0.41 31.73
N LEU A 225 16.79 0.52 31.05
CA LEU A 225 16.98 0.79 29.62
C LEU A 225 18.15 1.73 29.38
N ARG A 226 19.15 1.24 28.64
CA ARG A 226 20.33 2.02 28.27
C ARG A 226 20.19 2.64 26.88
N ILE A 227 20.55 3.91 26.76
CA ILE A 227 20.69 4.59 25.47
C ILE A 227 21.98 4.10 24.79
N ASN A 228 21.88 3.73 23.52
CA ASN A 228 23.01 3.39 22.67
C ASN A 228 23.61 4.68 22.10
N LEU A 229 24.56 5.25 22.83
CA LEU A 229 25.19 6.51 22.44
C LEU A 229 25.97 6.40 21.11
N GLY A 230 26.55 5.23 20.79
CA GLY A 230 27.25 5.00 19.52
C GLY A 230 26.36 4.93 18.27
N LYS A 231 25.04 4.78 18.45
CA LYS A 231 24.01 4.86 17.40
C LYS A 231 23.14 6.11 17.50
N SER A 232 23.25 6.85 18.59
CA SER A 232 22.54 8.10 18.78
C SER A 232 23.28 9.20 18.00
N GLU A 233 22.51 10.13 17.45
CA GLU A 233 23.02 11.16 16.55
C GLU A 233 22.55 12.54 17.02
N LEU A 234 23.47 13.49 17.04
CA LEU A 234 23.23 14.92 17.27
C LEU A 234 23.30 15.66 15.94
N VAL A 235 22.26 16.42 15.61
CA VAL A 235 22.10 17.04 14.30
C VAL A 235 21.94 18.54 14.47
N HIS A 236 22.75 19.32 13.76
CA HIS A 236 22.61 20.78 13.74
C HIS A 236 21.41 21.18 12.87
N VAL A 237 20.67 22.19 13.32
CA VAL A 237 19.62 22.87 12.57
C VAL A 237 19.96 24.35 12.58
N GLY A 238 20.39 24.88 11.43
CA GLY A 238 21.01 26.20 11.35
C GLY A 238 22.50 26.18 11.72
N ASP A 239 23.06 27.36 11.96
CA ASP A 239 24.49 27.54 12.27
C ASP A 239 24.73 27.41 13.79
N VAL A 240 25.07 26.19 14.23
CA VAL A 240 25.29 25.87 15.65
C VAL A 240 26.78 25.77 15.91
N ALA A 241 27.33 26.71 16.69
CA ALA A 241 28.70 26.61 17.21
C ALA A 241 28.86 25.39 18.15
N ASP A 242 30.06 24.80 18.16
CA ASP A 242 30.50 23.79 19.13
C ASP A 242 29.69 22.48 19.17
N ILE A 243 29.07 22.09 18.05
CA ILE A 243 28.27 20.84 18.02
C ILE A 243 29.09 19.57 18.33
N GLU A 244 30.38 19.57 18.01
CA GLU A 244 31.27 18.45 18.33
C GLU A 244 31.52 18.32 19.83
N GLU A 245 31.66 19.44 20.55
CA GLU A 245 31.80 19.44 22.01
C GLU A 245 30.50 18.96 22.68
N LEU A 246 29.34 19.46 22.22
CA LEU A 246 28.03 19.01 22.70
C LEU A 246 27.80 17.52 22.45
N ALA A 247 28.23 17.02 21.29
CA ALA A 247 28.17 15.60 20.96
C ALA A 247 29.11 14.77 21.85
N GLY A 248 30.30 15.29 22.15
CA GLY A 248 31.26 14.72 23.09
C GLY A 248 30.70 14.61 24.51
N LEU A 249 30.05 15.66 25.02
CA LEU A 249 29.39 15.68 26.33
C LEU A 249 28.26 14.64 26.42
N LEU A 250 27.46 14.48 25.35
CA LEU A 250 26.41 13.46 25.31
C LEU A 250 26.98 12.05 25.00
N GLY A 251 28.19 11.96 24.46
CA GLY A 251 28.85 10.73 24.02
C GLY A 251 28.33 10.16 22.69
N CYS A 252 27.73 10.98 21.84
CA CYS A 252 27.05 10.57 20.61
C CYS A 252 27.75 11.09 19.34
N LYS A 253 27.29 10.66 18.16
CA LYS A 253 27.86 11.07 16.86
C LYS A 253 27.22 12.34 16.34
N THR A 254 27.98 13.19 15.67
CA THR A 254 27.44 14.31 14.89
C THR A 254 26.90 13.82 13.55
N SER A 255 25.82 14.44 13.07
CA SER A 255 25.19 14.15 11.79
C SER A 255 24.58 15.43 11.20
N ALA A 256 24.18 15.37 9.93
CA ALA A 256 23.68 16.51 9.18
C ALA A 256 22.35 16.19 8.47
N LEU A 257 21.61 17.24 8.12
CA LEU A 257 20.41 17.13 7.31
C LEU A 257 20.77 17.12 5.82
N PRO A 258 20.03 16.39 4.97
CA PRO A 258 18.89 15.53 5.31
C PRO A 258 19.32 14.18 5.89
N MET A 259 18.59 13.68 6.89
CA MET A 259 18.86 12.37 7.50
C MET A 259 17.70 11.39 7.38
N LYS A 260 17.94 10.11 7.66
CA LYS A 260 16.90 9.07 7.64
C LYS A 260 16.22 8.95 9.00
N TYR A 261 14.90 9.14 9.01
CA TYR A 261 14.03 8.96 10.17
C TYR A 261 12.83 8.08 9.79
N LEU A 262 12.63 6.97 10.51
CA LEU A 262 11.56 5.99 10.25
C LEU A 262 11.47 5.52 8.79
N GLY A 263 12.61 5.48 8.09
CA GLY A 263 12.69 5.04 6.69
C GLY A 263 12.49 6.14 5.65
N LEU A 264 12.12 7.36 6.04
CA LEU A 264 11.93 8.52 5.17
C LEU A 264 13.03 9.57 5.43
N PRO A 265 13.33 10.44 4.45
CA PRO A 265 14.21 11.57 4.66
C PRO A 265 13.53 12.63 5.53
N LEU A 266 14.29 13.19 6.45
CA LEU A 266 13.92 14.28 7.34
C LEU A 266 14.77 15.50 6.98
N GLY A 267 14.14 16.66 6.78
CA GLY A 267 14.82 17.91 6.43
C GLY A 267 15.24 18.02 4.96
N ALA A 268 14.82 17.08 4.11
CA ALA A 268 15.02 17.19 2.67
C ALA A 268 14.00 18.15 2.06
N ARG A 269 14.42 18.93 1.06
CA ARG A 269 13.49 19.76 0.29
C ARG A 269 12.43 18.88 -0.38
N PHE A 270 11.15 19.18 -0.18
CA PHE A 270 10.04 18.32 -0.62
C PHE A 270 10.00 18.01 -2.14
N LYS A 271 10.57 18.88 -2.99
CA LYS A 271 10.68 18.66 -4.45
C LYS A 271 11.98 17.95 -4.89
N SER A 272 12.85 17.58 -3.95
CA SER A 272 14.14 16.98 -4.27
C SER A 272 13.97 15.61 -4.93
N LYS A 273 14.63 15.43 -6.08
CA LYS A 273 14.65 14.13 -6.78
C LYS A 273 15.44 13.08 -6.00
N GLY A 274 16.47 13.50 -5.25
CA GLY A 274 17.36 12.62 -4.50
C GLY A 274 16.67 11.80 -3.40
N ILE A 275 15.50 12.26 -2.93
CA ILE A 275 14.65 11.51 -1.99
C ILE A 275 14.28 10.12 -2.53
N TRP A 276 14.19 9.98 -3.85
CA TRP A 276 13.65 8.79 -4.50
C TRP A 276 14.71 7.78 -4.96
N ASP A 277 15.99 8.16 -4.98
CA ASP A 277 17.08 7.30 -5.46
C ASP A 277 17.19 5.98 -4.67
N PRO A 278 17.05 5.95 -3.32
CA PRO A 278 17.08 4.69 -2.57
C PRO A 278 15.98 3.70 -2.97
N ILE A 279 14.82 4.20 -3.42
CA ILE A 279 13.72 3.36 -3.91
C ILE A 279 14.04 2.85 -5.31
N ILE A 280 14.57 3.71 -6.19
CA ILE A 280 14.95 3.33 -7.55
C ILE A 280 16.04 2.25 -7.52
N GLU A 281 17.11 2.45 -6.75
CA GLU A 281 18.18 1.47 -6.59
C GLU A 281 17.66 0.15 -6.02
N LYS A 282 16.68 0.20 -5.11
CA LYS A 282 16.05 -1.01 -4.56
C LYS A 282 15.23 -1.74 -5.61
N MET A 283 14.56 -1.03 -6.51
CA MET A 283 13.83 -1.63 -7.64
C MET A 283 14.80 -2.28 -8.62
N GLU A 284 15.88 -1.60 -8.98
CA GLU A 284 16.91 -2.09 -9.90
C GLU A 284 17.58 -3.35 -9.34
N ARG A 285 18.00 -3.36 -8.06
CA ARG A 285 18.56 -4.54 -7.40
C ARG A 285 17.62 -5.75 -7.41
N ARG A 286 16.32 -5.54 -7.18
CA ARG A 286 15.31 -6.63 -7.24
C ARG A 286 15.18 -7.19 -8.66
N ILE A 287 15.16 -6.31 -9.66
CA ILE A 287 15.06 -6.70 -11.07
C ILE A 287 16.28 -7.51 -11.50
N VAL A 288 17.49 -7.13 -11.08
CA VAL A 288 18.72 -7.89 -11.36
C VAL A 288 18.57 -9.33 -10.86
N GLY A 289 18.11 -9.54 -9.63
CA GLY A 289 17.88 -10.90 -9.10
C GLY A 289 16.80 -11.68 -9.86
N TRP A 290 15.77 -10.99 -10.36
CA TRP A 290 14.66 -11.64 -11.08
C TRP A 290 14.92 -11.93 -12.55
N LYS A 291 15.84 -11.19 -13.16
CA LYS A 291 16.29 -11.44 -14.52
C LYS A 291 16.68 -12.90 -14.69
N TRP A 292 17.45 -13.45 -13.76
CA TRP A 292 17.93 -14.84 -13.75
C TRP A 292 16.84 -15.92 -13.65
N MET A 293 15.57 -15.58 -13.37
CA MET A 293 14.49 -16.55 -13.17
C MET A 293 13.67 -16.90 -14.43
N TYR A 294 14.15 -16.56 -15.64
CA TYR A 294 13.48 -16.87 -16.93
C TYR A 294 11.95 -16.60 -16.97
N LEU A 295 11.52 -15.49 -16.36
CA LEU A 295 10.11 -15.21 -16.13
C LEU A 295 9.34 -14.87 -17.42
N SER A 296 8.14 -15.44 -17.56
CA SER A 296 7.17 -15.06 -18.60
C SER A 296 6.68 -13.61 -18.39
N LYS A 297 6.13 -12.99 -19.45
CA LYS A 297 5.53 -11.63 -19.35
C LYS A 297 4.43 -11.56 -18.28
N GLY A 298 3.63 -12.62 -18.14
CA GLY A 298 2.63 -12.73 -17.07
C GLY A 298 3.27 -12.79 -15.68
N GLY A 299 4.32 -13.59 -15.49
CA GLY A 299 5.06 -13.64 -14.21
C GLY A 299 5.70 -12.30 -13.84
N ARG A 300 6.27 -11.59 -14.82
CA ARG A 300 6.83 -10.25 -14.62
C ARG A 300 5.76 -9.23 -14.24
N LEU A 301 4.60 -9.27 -14.90
CA LEU A 301 3.46 -8.43 -14.54
C LEU A 301 3.01 -8.67 -13.08
N THR A 302 2.98 -9.93 -12.64
CA THR A 302 2.67 -10.27 -11.24
C THR A 302 3.66 -9.62 -10.28
N LEU A 303 4.97 -9.69 -10.56
CA LEU A 303 6.00 -9.04 -9.73
C LEU A 303 5.93 -7.51 -9.76
N ILE A 304 5.55 -6.91 -10.91
CA ILE A 304 5.31 -5.47 -11.01
C ILE A 304 4.20 -5.06 -10.05
N LYS A 305 3.08 -5.77 -10.06
CA LYS A 305 1.91 -5.46 -9.23
C LYS A 305 2.15 -5.75 -7.75
N SER A 306 2.72 -6.90 -7.43
CA SER A 306 2.86 -7.37 -6.04
C SER A 306 4.02 -6.71 -5.31
N THR A 307 5.09 -6.33 -6.03
CA THR A 307 6.33 -5.86 -5.42
C THR A 307 6.73 -4.48 -5.90
N LEU A 308 7.00 -4.29 -7.19
CA LEU A 308 7.58 -3.03 -7.70
C LEU A 308 6.65 -1.83 -7.49
N SER A 309 5.35 -1.99 -7.68
CA SER A 309 4.36 -0.93 -7.48
C SER A 309 4.12 -0.59 -6.01
N ASN A 310 4.46 -1.52 -5.09
CA ASN A 310 4.28 -1.33 -3.65
C ASN A 310 5.51 -0.69 -2.98
N LEU A 311 6.71 -0.88 -3.53
CA LEU A 311 7.96 -0.29 -3.00
C LEU A 311 7.89 1.23 -2.76
N PRO A 312 7.40 2.07 -3.69
CA PRO A 312 7.33 3.52 -3.48
C PRO A 312 6.16 3.97 -2.59
N THR A 313 5.21 3.09 -2.24
CA THR A 313 3.94 3.48 -1.57
C THR A 313 4.18 4.24 -0.27
N TYR A 314 5.20 3.85 0.51
CA TYR A 314 5.53 4.54 1.77
C TYR A 314 5.97 5.99 1.55
N PHE A 315 6.74 6.26 0.49
CA PHE A 315 7.18 7.61 0.12
C PHE A 315 6.04 8.41 -0.53
N LEU A 316 5.27 7.78 -1.42
CA LEU A 316 4.10 8.38 -2.08
C LEU A 316 2.99 8.77 -1.10
N SER A 317 2.99 8.20 0.10
CA SER A 317 2.02 8.55 1.13
C SER A 317 2.33 9.86 1.83
N LEU A 318 3.53 10.45 1.66
CA LEU A 318 3.91 11.70 2.32
C LEU A 318 4.45 12.75 1.34
N PHE A 319 5.19 12.32 0.32
CA PHE A 319 5.87 13.24 -0.61
C PHE A 319 5.17 13.29 -1.97
N PRO A 320 5.00 14.49 -2.56
CA PRO A 320 4.59 14.63 -3.95
C PRO A 320 5.71 14.12 -4.88
N ILE A 321 5.38 13.21 -5.79
CA ILE A 321 6.37 12.63 -6.72
C ILE A 321 6.66 13.59 -7.88
N PRO A 322 7.94 13.98 -8.13
CA PRO A 322 8.28 14.75 -9.31
C PRO A 322 8.01 13.98 -10.60
N ALA A 323 7.50 14.65 -11.64
CA ALA A 323 7.16 14.00 -12.91
C ALA A 323 8.33 13.25 -13.56
N SER A 324 9.57 13.75 -13.42
CA SER A 324 10.77 13.06 -13.92
C SER A 324 11.05 11.75 -13.18
N VAL A 325 10.79 11.70 -11.87
CA VAL A 325 10.97 10.51 -11.04
C VAL A 325 9.89 9.48 -11.39
N ALA A 326 8.63 9.91 -11.50
CA ALA A 326 7.54 9.04 -11.94
C ALA A 326 7.86 8.39 -13.29
N LYS A 327 8.30 9.18 -14.28
CA LYS A 327 8.75 8.67 -15.60
C LYS A 327 9.92 7.68 -15.49
N ARG A 328 10.88 7.89 -14.58
CA ARG A 328 12.01 6.97 -14.35
C ARG A 328 11.53 5.63 -13.78
N ILE A 329 10.66 5.65 -12.77
CA ILE A 329 10.08 4.44 -12.18
C ILE A 329 9.22 3.67 -13.20
N GLU A 330 8.37 4.39 -13.94
CA GLU A 330 7.56 3.79 -15.02
C GLU A 330 8.43 3.19 -16.12
N LYS A 331 9.54 3.84 -16.49
CA LYS A 331 10.52 3.30 -17.44
C LYS A 331 11.09 1.98 -16.92
N ILE A 332 11.48 1.89 -15.66
CA ILE A 332 12.01 0.66 -15.05
C ILE A 332 10.96 -0.47 -15.11
N GLN A 333 9.72 -0.18 -14.72
CA GLN A 333 8.64 -1.19 -14.75
C GLN A 333 8.30 -1.63 -16.18
N ARG A 334 8.26 -0.68 -17.12
CA ARG A 334 7.99 -0.93 -18.54
C ARG A 334 9.10 -1.74 -19.20
N ASP A 335 10.34 -1.36 -18.97
CA ASP A 335 11.51 -2.06 -19.47
C ASP A 335 11.54 -3.49 -18.89
N PHE A 336 11.27 -3.67 -17.59
CA PHE A 336 11.19 -5.00 -16.99
C PHE A 336 10.07 -5.87 -17.60
N LEU A 337 8.90 -5.30 -17.90
CA LEU A 337 7.79 -6.04 -18.53
C LEU A 337 8.15 -6.54 -19.93
N TRP A 338 8.83 -5.72 -20.74
CA TRP A 338 9.02 -5.97 -22.16
C TRP A 338 10.41 -6.49 -22.55
N LYS A 339 11.50 -5.99 -21.93
CA LYS A 339 12.89 -6.33 -22.28
C LYS A 339 13.29 -7.70 -21.73
N GLY A 340 13.93 -8.53 -22.55
CA GLY A 340 14.33 -9.90 -22.19
C GLY A 340 15.47 -9.96 -21.19
N LEU A 341 16.04 -11.16 -21.05
CA LEU A 341 17.32 -11.37 -20.35
C LEU A 341 18.51 -10.84 -21.16
N GLY A 342 18.45 -10.94 -22.49
CA GLY A 342 19.49 -10.45 -23.39
C GLY A 342 19.49 -8.94 -23.58
N GLU A 343 20.59 -8.44 -24.15
CA GLU A 343 20.79 -7.03 -24.51
C GLU A 343 20.00 -6.61 -25.76
N ASP A 344 19.37 -7.57 -26.45
CA ASP A 344 18.58 -7.32 -27.65
C ASP A 344 17.46 -6.31 -27.39
N PHE A 345 17.37 -5.34 -28.29
CA PHE A 345 16.31 -4.36 -28.29
C PHE A 345 14.94 -5.04 -28.40
N LYS A 346 14.04 -4.78 -27.45
CA LYS A 346 12.65 -5.25 -27.49
C LYS A 346 11.67 -4.08 -27.51
N PHE A 347 10.69 -4.18 -28.41
CA PHE A 347 9.63 -3.19 -28.53
C PHE A 347 8.70 -3.18 -27.31
N HIS A 348 8.36 -1.97 -26.86
CA HIS A 348 7.19 -1.76 -26.01
C HIS A 348 5.94 -1.85 -26.89
N LEU A 349 5.18 -2.94 -26.73
CA LEU A 349 4.07 -3.27 -27.63
C LEU A 349 2.81 -2.42 -27.36
N VAL A 350 2.59 -2.06 -26.10
CA VAL A 350 1.40 -1.35 -25.63
C VAL A 350 1.83 -0.08 -24.90
N LYS A 351 1.08 1.02 -25.09
CA LYS A 351 1.29 2.29 -24.38
C LYS A 351 1.15 2.06 -22.86
N TRP A 352 1.98 2.75 -22.07
CA TRP A 352 1.99 2.54 -20.61
C TRP A 352 0.67 2.95 -19.96
N ASP A 353 0.03 4.03 -20.43
CA ASP A 353 -1.28 4.46 -19.92
C ASP A 353 -2.36 3.40 -20.13
N THR A 354 -2.34 2.68 -21.26
CA THR A 354 -3.22 1.53 -21.50
C THR A 354 -2.88 0.36 -20.57
N ILE A 355 -1.61 0.12 -20.25
CA ILE A 355 -1.22 -0.90 -19.25
C ILE A 355 -1.76 -0.54 -17.86
N CYS A 356 -1.79 0.75 -17.53
CA CYS A 356 -2.31 1.25 -16.26
C CYS A 356 -3.84 1.24 -16.14
N SER A 357 -4.57 1.22 -17.26
CA SER A 357 -6.04 1.15 -17.23
C SER A 357 -6.53 -0.17 -16.65
N SER A 358 -7.81 -0.20 -16.22
CA SER A 358 -8.43 -1.41 -15.69
C SER A 358 -8.44 -2.53 -16.73
N ILE A 359 -8.51 -3.78 -16.24
CA ILE A 359 -8.62 -4.95 -17.12
C ILE A 359 -9.92 -4.87 -17.95
N SER A 360 -10.99 -4.27 -17.40
CA SER A 360 -12.25 -4.03 -18.10
C SER A 360 -12.13 -3.10 -19.30
N ASN A 361 -11.11 -2.24 -19.33
CA ASN A 361 -10.87 -1.26 -20.39
C ASN A 361 -9.70 -1.71 -21.29
N GLY A 362 -9.35 -2.99 -21.28
CA GLY A 362 -8.27 -3.57 -22.08
C GLY A 362 -6.87 -3.36 -21.50
N GLY A 363 -6.74 -2.83 -20.29
CA GLY A 363 -5.47 -2.66 -19.61
C GLY A 363 -5.02 -3.85 -18.80
N LEU A 364 -3.95 -3.65 -18.03
CA LEU A 364 -3.40 -4.65 -17.12
C LEU A 364 -3.55 -4.25 -15.66
N ALA A 365 -4.22 -3.15 -15.32
CA ALA A 365 -4.41 -2.66 -13.95
C ALA A 365 -3.09 -2.51 -13.17
N VAL A 366 -2.05 -1.99 -13.82
CA VAL A 366 -0.85 -1.48 -13.14
C VAL A 366 -1.17 -0.09 -12.58
N ARG A 367 -0.73 0.24 -11.36
CA ARG A 367 -1.05 1.55 -10.78
C ARG A 367 -0.33 2.67 -11.55
N ASN A 368 -1.07 3.68 -11.96
CA ASN A 368 -0.50 4.95 -12.41
C ASN A 368 0.06 5.68 -11.19
N LEU A 369 1.36 5.96 -11.17
CA LEU A 369 2.05 6.48 -9.99
C LEU A 369 1.60 7.88 -9.61
N LYS A 370 1.28 8.73 -10.60
CA LYS A 370 0.85 10.12 -10.34
C LYS A 370 -0.53 10.15 -9.70
N LEU A 371 -1.50 9.49 -10.34
CA LEU A 371 -2.86 9.38 -9.79
C LEU A 371 -2.84 8.68 -8.42
N PHE A 372 -2.00 7.66 -8.25
CA PHE A 372 -1.89 6.98 -6.96
C PHE A 372 -1.27 7.86 -5.88
N ASN A 373 -0.29 8.72 -6.21
CA ASN A 373 0.25 9.71 -5.28
C ASN A 373 -0.81 10.74 -4.88
N GLU A 374 -1.56 11.28 -5.83
CA GLU A 374 -2.66 12.22 -5.58
C GLU A 374 -3.70 11.63 -4.63
N VAL A 375 -4.09 10.38 -4.85
CA VAL A 375 -5.04 9.67 -3.97
C VAL A 375 -4.49 9.48 -2.56
N LEU A 376 -3.21 9.08 -2.44
CA LEU A 376 -2.58 8.88 -1.14
C LEU A 376 -2.38 10.20 -0.38
N LEU A 377 -2.08 11.29 -1.07
CA LEU A 377 -2.02 12.62 -0.50
C LEU A 377 -3.41 13.12 -0.11
N GLY A 378 -4.43 12.87 -0.93
CA GLY A 378 -5.83 13.17 -0.62
C GLY A 378 -6.35 12.43 0.61
N LYS A 379 -5.78 11.27 0.97
CA LYS A 379 -6.06 10.60 2.24
C LYS A 379 -5.74 11.49 3.45
N TRP A 380 -4.71 12.33 3.38
CA TRP A 380 -4.42 13.28 4.47
C TRP A 380 -5.49 14.34 4.62
N LEU A 381 -6.08 14.80 3.51
CA LEU A 381 -7.21 15.75 3.56
C LEU A 381 -8.42 15.13 4.27
N TRP A 382 -8.74 13.88 3.93
CA TRP A 382 -9.79 13.13 4.62
C TRP A 382 -9.48 12.91 6.10
N ARG A 383 -8.23 12.58 6.44
CA ARG A 383 -7.83 12.43 7.84
C ARG A 383 -7.85 13.75 8.57
N TYR A 384 -7.49 14.84 7.91
CA TYR A 384 -7.47 16.16 8.50
C TYR A 384 -8.87 16.53 8.98
N SER A 385 -9.91 16.37 8.15
CA SER A 385 -11.28 16.72 8.52
C SER A 385 -11.84 15.89 9.69
N LEU A 386 -11.46 14.61 9.79
CA LEU A 386 -11.94 13.68 10.83
C LEU A 386 -11.11 13.71 12.13
N GLU A 387 -9.79 13.73 12.04
CA GLU A 387 -8.87 13.56 13.18
C GLU A 387 -8.59 14.90 13.88
N ARG A 388 -9.64 15.55 14.39
CA ARG A 388 -9.60 16.91 15.00
C ARG A 388 -8.60 17.03 16.16
N GLU A 389 -8.49 15.99 16.98
CA GLU A 389 -7.62 15.96 18.17
C GLU A 389 -6.18 15.48 17.90
N ALA A 390 -5.88 15.06 16.67
CA ALA A 390 -4.59 14.45 16.38
C ALA A 390 -3.45 15.48 16.50
N LEU A 391 -2.32 15.04 17.08
CA LEU A 391 -1.16 15.91 17.28
C LEU A 391 -0.61 16.44 15.95
N TRP A 392 -0.58 15.62 14.91
CA TRP A 392 -0.09 16.02 13.60
C TRP A 392 -0.92 17.16 13.01
N ARG A 393 -2.25 17.11 13.21
CA ARG A 393 -3.15 18.17 12.79
C ARG A 393 -2.88 19.46 13.55
N ARG A 394 -2.78 19.41 14.88
CA ARG A 394 -2.46 20.58 15.71
C ARG A 394 -1.14 21.24 15.33
N VAL A 395 -0.15 20.46 14.91
CA VAL A 395 1.14 20.97 14.41
C VAL A 395 0.98 21.68 13.07
N VAL A 396 0.19 21.11 12.15
CA VAL A 396 -0.14 21.75 10.87
C VAL A 396 -0.92 23.05 11.13
N ASP A 397 -1.94 23.01 11.98
CA ASP A 397 -2.75 24.18 12.32
C ASP A 397 -1.90 25.27 12.98
N GLY A 398 -1.05 24.92 13.95
CA GLY A 398 -0.16 25.89 14.60
C GLY A 398 0.87 26.53 13.65
N LYS A 399 1.18 25.89 12.51
CA LYS A 399 2.14 26.40 11.52
C LYS A 399 1.49 27.24 10.42
N TYR A 400 0.31 26.83 9.94
CA TYR A 400 -0.33 27.43 8.77
C TYR A 400 -1.56 28.28 9.10
N SER A 401 -2.22 28.09 10.25
CA SER A 401 -3.46 28.78 10.62
C SER A 401 -3.28 30.20 11.20
N SER A 402 -2.06 30.74 11.19
CA SER A 402 -1.82 32.18 11.43
C SER A 402 -2.06 33.03 10.17
N LEU A 403 -2.38 32.41 9.03
CA LEU A 403 -2.97 33.07 7.87
C LEU A 403 -4.48 33.09 8.08
N GLU A 404 -5.04 34.27 8.35
CA GLU A 404 -6.48 34.48 8.57
C GLU A 404 -7.31 33.85 7.44
N SER A 405 -8.41 33.19 7.81
CA SER A 405 -9.30 32.31 7.04
C SER A 405 -8.88 30.83 7.00
N GLY A 406 -9.71 29.97 7.58
CA GLY A 406 -9.54 28.52 7.46
C GLY A 406 -9.51 28.08 5.99
N TRP A 407 -8.69 27.08 5.66
CA TRP A 407 -8.65 26.35 4.37
C TRP A 407 -8.88 27.14 3.07
N SER A 408 -8.52 28.42 3.00
CA SER A 408 -8.34 29.07 1.70
C SER A 408 -6.87 28.91 1.29
N THR A 409 -6.62 28.23 0.18
CA THR A 409 -5.36 28.46 -0.53
C THR A 409 -5.36 29.92 -0.93
N THR A 410 -4.34 30.67 -0.51
CA THR A 410 -4.01 31.94 -1.16
C THR A 410 -4.11 31.75 -2.66
N VAL A 411 -4.86 32.65 -3.32
CA VAL A 411 -5.16 32.64 -4.76
C VAL A 411 -3.94 32.14 -5.53
N SER A 412 -4.07 31.00 -6.19
CA SER A 412 -2.96 30.35 -6.89
C SER A 412 -2.54 31.21 -8.09
N HIS A 413 -1.45 31.95 -7.95
CA HIS A 413 -0.79 32.66 -9.07
C HIS A 413 0.04 31.71 -9.96
N GLY A 414 -0.36 30.44 -10.08
CA GLY A 414 0.33 29.44 -10.90
C GLY A 414 -0.59 28.25 -11.24
N PRO A 415 -0.29 27.52 -12.35
CA PRO A 415 -1.23 26.56 -12.96
C PRO A 415 -1.48 25.25 -12.19
N HIS A 416 -1.00 25.09 -10.95
CA HIS A 416 -0.93 23.80 -10.26
C HIS A 416 -1.34 23.83 -8.77
N GLY A 417 -2.37 24.60 -8.42
CA GLY A 417 -3.08 24.43 -7.14
C GLY A 417 -4.12 23.31 -7.26
N VAL A 418 -3.99 22.25 -6.46
CA VAL A 418 -5.03 21.20 -6.39
C VAL A 418 -6.06 21.65 -5.36
N SER A 419 -7.06 22.40 -5.81
CA SER A 419 -8.29 22.64 -5.04
C SER A 419 -9.15 21.37 -5.13
N TYR A 420 -9.35 20.68 -4.00
CA TYR A 420 -10.39 19.65 -3.89
C TYR A 420 -11.45 20.13 -2.91
N GLY A 421 -12.56 20.60 -3.47
CA GLY A 421 -13.77 20.99 -2.75
C GLY A 421 -13.81 22.49 -2.44
N ARG A 422 -14.70 23.21 -3.13
CA ARG A 422 -15.13 24.54 -2.68
C ARG A 422 -15.93 24.33 -1.38
N THR A 423 -15.60 25.05 -0.32
CA THR A 423 -16.37 25.04 0.92
C THR A 423 -17.74 25.69 0.70
N LEU A 424 -18.69 25.54 1.64
CA LEU A 424 -19.94 26.31 1.54
C LEU A 424 -19.68 27.83 1.58
N GLU A 425 -18.62 28.26 2.28
CA GLU A 425 -18.12 29.63 2.26
C GLU A 425 -17.66 30.07 0.85
N ASP A 426 -16.94 29.20 0.13
CA ASP A 426 -16.49 29.51 -1.24
C ASP A 426 -17.63 29.52 -2.27
N ILE A 427 -18.67 28.70 -2.07
CA ILE A 427 -19.80 28.58 -2.99
C ILE A 427 -20.84 29.67 -2.72
N PHE A 428 -21.07 30.02 -1.45
CA PHE A 428 -22.07 30.99 -1.00
C PHE A 428 -21.47 32.01 -0.03
N PRO A 429 -20.52 32.86 -0.49
CA PRO A 429 -19.79 33.78 0.39
C PRO A 429 -20.71 34.83 1.03
N ASP A 430 -21.70 35.31 0.27
CA ASP A 430 -22.75 36.21 0.71
C ASP A 430 -23.60 35.62 1.85
N LEU A 431 -24.01 34.36 1.72
CA LEU A 431 -24.75 33.65 2.79
C LEU A 431 -23.89 33.36 4.00
N TYR A 432 -22.62 32.99 3.78
CA TYR A 432 -21.67 32.75 4.87
C TYR A 432 -21.41 34.02 5.68
N CYS A 433 -21.32 35.19 5.04
CA CYS A 433 -21.17 36.48 5.72
C CYS A 433 -22.28 36.76 6.73
N ILE A 434 -23.52 36.36 6.42
CA ILE A 434 -24.70 36.58 7.26
C ILE A 434 -25.12 35.36 8.10
N ALA A 435 -24.41 34.24 8.02
CA ALA A 435 -24.70 33.06 8.82
C ALA A 435 -24.57 33.35 10.32
N ARG A 436 -25.59 33.01 11.11
CA ARG A 436 -25.61 33.25 12.56
C ARG A 436 -24.59 32.38 13.30
N ASP A 437 -24.47 31.13 12.89
CA ASP A 437 -23.51 30.18 13.41
C ASP A 437 -22.76 29.53 12.25
N LYS A 438 -21.47 29.88 12.14
CA LYS A 438 -20.59 29.44 11.05
C LYS A 438 -19.96 28.08 11.33
N GLU A 439 -19.99 27.62 12.58
CA GLU A 439 -19.38 26.35 13.03
C GLU A 439 -20.45 25.32 13.43
N ALA A 440 -21.72 25.59 13.12
CA ALA A 440 -22.83 24.72 13.44
C ALA A 440 -22.73 23.36 12.73
N PHE A 441 -23.15 22.33 13.46
CA PHE A 441 -23.32 20.98 12.95
C PHE A 441 -24.59 20.87 12.09
N VAL A 442 -24.60 19.93 11.13
CA VAL A 442 -25.74 19.70 10.20
C VAL A 442 -27.02 19.40 10.99
N THR A 443 -26.90 18.60 12.04
CA THR A 443 -27.97 18.28 13.01
C THR A 443 -28.58 19.51 13.67
N ALA A 444 -27.83 20.60 13.87
CA ALA A 444 -28.37 21.84 14.44
C ALA A 444 -29.32 22.58 13.49
N HIS A 445 -29.20 22.32 12.18
CA HIS A 445 -30.02 22.92 11.14
C HIS A 445 -31.05 21.96 10.55
N LEU A 446 -31.11 20.71 11.04
CA LEU A 446 -31.97 19.66 10.50
C LEU A 446 -33.15 19.38 11.43
N GLN A 447 -34.38 19.64 10.96
CA GLN A 447 -35.61 19.23 11.61
C GLN A 447 -36.27 18.08 10.84
N LEU A 448 -36.59 16.98 11.53
CA LEU A 448 -37.35 15.88 10.95
C LEU A 448 -38.85 16.09 11.28
N ARG A 449 -39.64 16.54 10.31
CA ARG A 449 -41.12 16.65 10.46
C ARG A 449 -41.78 15.66 9.52
N ASN A 450 -42.64 14.79 10.03
CA ASN A 450 -43.43 13.83 9.22
C ASN A 450 -42.61 12.99 8.22
N ASN A 451 -41.44 12.47 8.63
CA ASN A 451 -40.51 11.76 7.75
C ASN A 451 -39.91 12.57 6.58
N SER A 452 -40.21 13.87 6.47
CA SER A 452 -39.55 14.80 5.56
C SER A 452 -38.48 15.63 6.27
N ILE A 453 -37.37 15.84 5.58
CA ILE A 453 -36.25 16.67 6.01
C ILE A 453 -36.64 18.14 5.83
N HIS A 454 -36.54 18.94 6.89
CA HIS A 454 -36.67 20.39 6.83
C HIS A 454 -35.38 21.05 7.33
N TRP A 455 -34.86 22.00 6.55
CA TRP A 455 -33.67 22.75 6.90
C TRP A 455 -34.06 24.08 7.54
N GLU A 456 -33.58 24.36 8.75
CA GLU A 456 -33.78 25.61 9.47
C GLU A 456 -32.44 26.36 9.57
N ILE A 457 -32.26 27.34 8.69
CA ILE A 457 -31.03 28.15 8.59
C ILE A 457 -31.31 29.52 9.16
N ASN A 458 -30.51 29.92 10.15
CA ASN A 458 -30.66 31.20 10.83
C ASN A 458 -29.55 32.17 10.38
N PHE A 459 -29.95 33.35 9.95
CA PHE A 459 -29.04 34.45 9.59
C PHE A 459 -29.01 35.52 10.70
N THR A 460 -27.93 36.31 10.75
CA THR A 460 -27.78 37.43 11.69
C THR A 460 -28.73 38.59 11.37
N ARG A 461 -29.17 38.68 10.11
CA ARG A 461 -30.17 39.65 9.62
C ARG A 461 -31.10 39.00 8.60
N ALA A 462 -32.19 39.69 8.26
CA ALA A 462 -33.04 39.29 7.13
C ALA A 462 -32.25 39.29 5.82
N ALA A 463 -32.52 38.29 4.97
CA ALA A 463 -31.96 38.20 3.63
C ALA A 463 -32.46 39.36 2.76
N GLN A 464 -31.58 39.88 1.92
CA GLN A 464 -31.88 40.97 0.99
C GLN A 464 -32.09 40.42 -0.43
N ASP A 465 -32.67 41.21 -1.31
CA ASP A 465 -33.08 40.76 -2.65
C ASP A 465 -31.92 40.13 -3.47
N TRP A 466 -30.69 40.64 -3.31
CA TRP A 466 -29.51 40.12 -4.01
C TRP A 466 -28.99 38.78 -3.47
N GLU A 467 -29.42 38.34 -2.27
CA GLU A 467 -29.03 37.05 -1.66
C GLU A 467 -30.03 35.92 -2.01
N LEU A 468 -31.20 36.24 -2.57
CA LEU A 468 -32.29 35.27 -2.80
C LEU A 468 -31.91 34.17 -3.79
N GLU A 469 -31.13 34.49 -4.83
CA GLU A 469 -30.64 33.50 -5.81
C GLU A 469 -29.66 32.51 -5.16
N SER A 470 -28.73 33.03 -4.33
CA SER A 470 -27.80 32.22 -3.54
C SER A 470 -28.56 31.33 -2.55
N ILE A 471 -29.60 31.86 -1.88
CA ILE A 471 -30.46 31.07 -0.97
C ILE A 471 -31.15 29.94 -1.73
N SER A 472 -31.75 30.22 -2.90
CA SER A 472 -32.42 29.19 -3.70
C SER A 472 -31.47 28.07 -4.10
N THR A 473 -30.32 28.42 -4.65
CA THR A 473 -29.29 27.45 -5.06
C THR A 473 -28.69 26.69 -3.88
N PHE A 474 -28.60 27.32 -2.71
CA PHE A 474 -28.18 26.66 -1.47
C PHE A 474 -29.22 25.63 -0.99
N PHE A 475 -30.51 25.97 -1.00
CA PHE A 475 -31.55 25.00 -0.66
C PHE A 475 -31.65 23.87 -1.69
N ASP A 476 -31.49 24.13 -2.98
CA ASP A 476 -31.41 23.08 -4.01
C ASP A 476 -30.28 22.09 -3.72
N LEU A 477 -29.11 22.60 -3.30
CA LEU A 477 -27.98 21.77 -2.88
C LEU A 477 -28.34 20.92 -1.64
N LEU A 478 -28.94 21.51 -0.62
CA LEU A 478 -29.33 20.81 0.61
C LEU A 478 -30.39 19.74 0.38
N TYR A 479 -31.41 20.03 -0.42
CA TYR A 479 -32.47 19.10 -0.77
C TYR A 479 -32.06 18.06 -1.83
N SER A 480 -30.95 18.27 -2.55
CA SER A 480 -30.36 17.24 -3.41
C SER A 480 -29.79 16.03 -2.64
N ALA A 481 -29.58 16.16 -1.33
CA ALA A 481 -29.08 15.10 -0.47
C ALA A 481 -30.17 14.04 -0.19
N LYS A 482 -30.23 13.01 -1.03
CA LYS A 482 -31.27 11.96 -1.00
C LYS A 482 -31.23 11.02 0.21
N GLU A 483 -30.12 10.97 0.95
CA GLU A 483 -29.95 10.09 2.12
C GLU A 483 -29.20 10.82 3.24
N LEU A 484 -29.91 11.35 4.23
CA LEU A 484 -29.31 11.70 5.52
C LEU A 484 -29.34 10.45 6.42
N GLY A 485 -28.17 10.01 6.86
CA GLY A 485 -28.05 8.90 7.80
C GLY A 485 -28.62 9.25 9.17
N ARG A 486 -29.04 8.23 9.93
CA ARG A 486 -29.39 8.40 11.35
C ARG A 486 -28.10 8.29 12.18
N GLY A 487 -27.81 9.29 13.02
CA GLY A 487 -26.66 9.27 13.94
C GLY A 487 -26.03 10.65 14.14
N GLU A 488 -24.85 10.68 14.75
CA GLU A 488 -24.02 11.87 14.89
C GLU A 488 -23.49 12.35 13.53
N ASP A 489 -23.28 13.66 13.40
CA ASP A 489 -22.72 14.25 12.19
C ASP A 489 -21.31 13.75 11.94
N LYS A 490 -21.14 13.14 10.77
CA LYS A 490 -19.87 12.64 10.29
C LYS A 490 -19.68 12.99 8.83
N MET A 491 -18.42 13.25 8.45
CA MET A 491 -18.07 13.38 7.05
C MET A 491 -18.28 12.03 6.36
N CYS A 492 -19.00 12.01 5.25
CA CYS A 492 -19.27 10.81 4.48
C CYS A 492 -18.62 10.91 3.10
N TRP A 493 -17.97 9.83 2.68
CA TRP A 493 -17.44 9.70 1.33
C TRP A 493 -18.58 9.39 0.35
N ARG A 494 -18.76 10.22 -0.68
CA ARG A 494 -19.87 10.07 -1.65
C ARG A 494 -19.58 9.03 -2.75
N ILE A 495 -18.36 8.51 -2.84
CA ILE A 495 -17.95 7.63 -3.94
C ILE A 495 -18.11 6.17 -3.51
N GLY A 496 -19.08 5.48 -4.13
CA GLY A 496 -19.39 4.07 -3.87
C GLY A 496 -20.47 3.89 -2.80
N ASN A 497 -20.58 2.67 -2.26
CA ASN A 497 -21.61 2.30 -1.29
C ASN A 497 -21.14 2.42 0.17
N THR A 498 -19.93 2.95 0.39
CA THR A 498 -19.29 3.04 1.70
C THR A 498 -19.23 4.49 2.16
N THR A 499 -19.57 4.74 3.43
CA THR A 499 -19.43 6.07 4.02
C THR A 499 -17.97 6.42 4.38
N ASP A 500 -17.10 5.41 4.46
CA ASP A 500 -15.68 5.56 4.76
C ASP A 500 -14.84 5.81 3.50
N PHE A 501 -13.74 6.54 3.67
CA PHE A 501 -12.76 6.76 2.60
C PHE A 501 -11.98 5.49 2.27
N GLU A 502 -12.05 5.09 1.01
CA GLU A 502 -11.22 4.04 0.46
C GLU A 502 -10.30 4.57 -0.65
N VAL A 503 -8.98 4.39 -0.45
CA VAL A 503 -7.95 4.68 -1.47
C VAL A 503 -8.28 4.02 -2.81
N ARG A 504 -8.85 2.81 -2.78
CA ARG A 504 -9.25 2.08 -3.99
C ARG A 504 -10.36 2.80 -4.74
N LEU A 505 -11.43 3.22 -4.06
CA LEU A 505 -12.57 3.89 -4.68
C LEU A 505 -12.18 5.26 -5.19
N TYR A 506 -11.38 6.02 -4.43
CA TYR A 506 -10.89 7.31 -4.88
C TYR A 506 -10.00 7.19 -6.12
N TYR A 507 -9.09 6.20 -6.15
CA TYR A 507 -8.29 5.92 -7.34
C TYR A 507 -9.16 5.53 -8.55
N GLN A 508 -10.21 4.72 -8.34
CA GLN A 508 -11.13 4.36 -9.42
C GLN A 508 -11.91 5.56 -9.97
N ALA A 509 -12.26 6.53 -9.12
CA ALA A 509 -12.94 7.75 -9.55
C ALA A 509 -12.05 8.68 -10.39
N LEU A 510 -10.73 8.70 -10.12
CA LEU A 510 -9.79 9.51 -10.91
C LEU A 510 -9.38 8.84 -12.23
N VAL A 511 -9.52 7.51 -12.35
CA VAL A 511 -9.16 6.80 -13.57
C VAL A 511 -10.29 6.90 -14.60
N PRO A 512 -10.05 7.43 -15.81
CA PRO A 512 -11.08 7.51 -16.85
C PRO A 512 -11.64 6.13 -17.21
N SER A 513 -12.97 5.98 -17.18
CA SER A 513 -13.66 4.78 -17.68
C SER A 513 -13.79 4.87 -19.20
N ILE A 514 -12.91 4.19 -19.94
CA ILE A 514 -12.92 4.19 -21.41
C ILE A 514 -13.28 2.79 -21.91
N GLY A 515 -14.52 2.65 -22.37
CA GLY A 515 -14.99 1.52 -23.18
C GLY A 515 -15.18 0.18 -22.45
N SER A 516 -15.73 -0.79 -23.17
CA SER A 516 -15.93 -2.17 -22.72
C SER A 516 -14.96 -3.09 -23.47
N PHE A 517 -14.14 -3.84 -22.75
CA PHE A 517 -13.23 -4.86 -23.31
C PHE A 517 -13.64 -6.26 -22.81
N PRO A 518 -13.61 -7.31 -23.65
CA PRO A 518 -14.05 -8.66 -23.30
C PRO A 518 -13.02 -9.42 -22.43
N TRP A 519 -12.59 -8.79 -21.34
CA TRP A 519 -11.51 -9.28 -20.50
C TRP A 519 -11.81 -10.61 -19.81
N LYS A 520 -13.07 -10.88 -19.47
CA LYS A 520 -13.48 -12.13 -18.81
C LYS A 520 -13.18 -13.32 -19.72
N SER A 521 -13.49 -13.20 -21.01
CA SER A 521 -13.24 -14.26 -21.99
C SER A 521 -11.74 -14.56 -22.13
N ILE A 522 -10.88 -13.55 -21.92
CA ILE A 522 -9.43 -13.71 -22.11
C ILE A 522 -8.71 -14.20 -20.84
N TRP A 523 -9.03 -13.61 -19.69
CA TRP A 523 -8.27 -13.82 -18.45
C TRP A 523 -8.88 -14.86 -17.51
N GLN A 524 -10.16 -15.23 -17.68
CA GLN A 524 -10.81 -16.25 -16.84
C GLN A 524 -10.82 -17.64 -17.49
N ALA A 525 -10.36 -17.78 -18.73
CA ALA A 525 -10.21 -19.06 -19.40
C ALA A 525 -9.20 -19.96 -18.67
N LYS A 526 -9.45 -21.27 -18.65
CA LYS A 526 -8.59 -22.29 -18.02
C LYS A 526 -7.37 -22.61 -18.89
N ILE A 527 -6.49 -21.63 -19.03
CA ILE A 527 -5.31 -21.68 -19.87
C ILE A 527 -4.08 -21.13 -19.13
N SER A 528 -2.88 -21.40 -19.67
CA SER A 528 -1.66 -20.85 -19.08
C SER A 528 -1.66 -19.30 -19.15
N PRO A 529 -1.15 -18.59 -18.12
CA PRO A 529 -1.05 -17.13 -18.11
C PRO A 529 -0.25 -16.56 -19.28
N ARG A 530 0.70 -17.33 -19.83
CA ARG A 530 1.49 -16.96 -21.02
C ARG A 530 0.59 -16.80 -22.25
N VAL A 531 -0.34 -17.73 -22.46
CA VAL A 531 -1.26 -17.72 -23.60
C VAL A 531 -2.34 -16.66 -23.42
N ALA A 532 -2.87 -16.49 -22.20
CA ALA A 532 -3.81 -15.42 -21.90
C ALA A 532 -3.21 -14.04 -22.20
N PHE A 533 -1.95 -13.80 -21.80
CA PHE A 533 -1.23 -12.57 -22.11
C PHE A 533 -1.02 -12.37 -23.62
N PHE A 534 -0.71 -13.44 -24.36
CA PHE A 534 -0.62 -13.40 -25.82
C PHE A 534 -1.96 -13.05 -26.46
N SER A 535 -3.05 -13.65 -26.00
CA SER A 535 -4.39 -13.43 -26.53
C SER A 535 -4.91 -12.02 -26.26
N TRP A 536 -4.54 -11.45 -25.10
CA TRP A 536 -4.74 -10.05 -24.79
C TRP A 536 -3.99 -9.13 -25.78
N LEU A 537 -2.72 -9.42 -26.08
CA LEU A 537 -1.96 -8.67 -27.11
C LEU A 537 -2.58 -8.78 -28.50
N ALA A 538 -3.05 -9.97 -28.88
CA ALA A 538 -3.72 -10.21 -30.15
C ALA A 538 -5.02 -9.41 -30.25
N SER A 539 -5.82 -9.39 -29.18
CA SER A 539 -7.08 -8.63 -29.11
C SER A 539 -6.87 -7.11 -29.22
N LEU A 540 -5.72 -6.60 -28.77
CA LEU A 540 -5.34 -5.20 -28.95
C LEU A 540 -4.72 -4.90 -30.33
N GLY A 541 -4.52 -5.93 -31.17
CA GLY A 541 -3.84 -5.81 -32.45
C GLY A 541 -2.35 -5.45 -32.33
N LYS A 542 -1.69 -5.84 -31.24
CA LYS A 542 -0.29 -5.42 -30.91
C LYS A 542 0.75 -6.54 -31.01
N VAL A 543 0.38 -7.70 -31.55
CA VAL A 543 1.31 -8.80 -31.84
C VAL A 543 2.25 -8.40 -32.97
N LEU A 544 3.47 -8.94 -33.00
CA LEU A 544 4.54 -8.58 -33.94
C LEU A 544 4.36 -9.23 -35.33
N THR A 545 3.27 -8.88 -36.00
CA THR A 545 3.01 -9.17 -37.41
C THR A 545 3.76 -8.20 -38.34
N ALA A 546 3.93 -8.55 -39.62
CA ALA A 546 4.65 -7.74 -40.59
C ALA A 546 4.07 -6.32 -40.73
N ASP A 547 2.73 -6.16 -40.71
CA ASP A 547 2.09 -4.84 -40.71
C ASP A 547 2.48 -3.98 -39.48
N ASN A 548 2.52 -4.59 -38.30
CA ASN A 548 2.88 -3.92 -37.05
C ASN A 548 4.37 -3.60 -36.97
N LEU A 549 5.24 -4.42 -37.58
CA LEU A 549 6.67 -4.15 -37.71
C LEU A 549 6.91 -3.02 -38.71
N ARG A 550 6.18 -2.97 -39.83
CA ARG A 550 6.20 -1.84 -40.79
C ARG A 550 5.76 -0.53 -40.17
N ARG A 551 4.70 -0.52 -39.36
CA ARG A 551 4.28 0.66 -38.58
C ARG A 551 5.36 1.15 -37.59
N ARG A 552 6.39 0.33 -37.34
CA ARG A 552 7.56 0.64 -36.50
C ARG A 552 8.83 0.88 -37.33
N ASN A 553 8.68 1.17 -38.62
CA ASN A 553 9.75 1.46 -39.57
C ASN A 553 10.73 0.30 -39.82
N ILE A 554 10.29 -0.95 -39.65
CA ILE A 554 11.07 -2.11 -40.09
C ILE A 554 10.66 -2.48 -41.51
N ILE A 555 11.63 -2.53 -42.42
CA ILE A 555 11.43 -2.88 -43.83
C ILE A 555 11.31 -4.41 -43.93
N LEU A 556 10.11 -4.88 -44.25
CA LEU A 556 9.80 -6.31 -44.44
C LEU A 556 8.82 -6.45 -45.59
N VAL A 557 8.83 -7.60 -46.27
CA VAL A 557 7.77 -7.98 -47.22
C VAL A 557 6.52 -8.33 -46.41
N SER A 558 5.37 -7.71 -46.70
CA SER A 558 4.15 -7.87 -45.89
C SER A 558 3.32 -9.09 -46.23
N TRP A 559 3.79 -9.99 -47.08
CA TRP A 559 3.05 -11.21 -47.41
C TRP A 559 2.87 -12.12 -46.18
N CYS A 560 1.73 -12.79 -46.08
CA CYS A 560 1.48 -13.78 -45.05
C CYS A 560 2.23 -15.07 -45.38
N CYS A 561 3.16 -15.48 -44.52
CA CYS A 561 3.94 -16.71 -44.72
C CYS A 561 3.10 -18.00 -44.65
N MET A 562 1.84 -17.91 -44.21
CA MET A 562 0.92 -19.05 -44.17
C MET A 562 0.16 -19.23 -45.48
N CYS A 563 -0.58 -18.22 -45.97
CA CYS A 563 -1.34 -18.34 -47.22
C CYS A 563 -0.58 -17.91 -48.49
N LYS A 564 0.54 -17.18 -48.33
CA LYS A 564 1.36 -16.64 -49.43
C LYS A 564 0.61 -15.75 -50.44
N ALA A 565 -0.62 -15.33 -50.13
CA ALA A 565 -1.51 -14.59 -51.03
C ALA A 565 -1.86 -13.16 -50.55
N ASP A 566 -2.08 -13.00 -49.24
CA ASP A 566 -2.54 -11.73 -48.64
C ASP A 566 -1.47 -11.09 -47.74
N GLY A 567 -1.75 -9.86 -47.28
CA GLY A 567 -0.92 -9.18 -46.29
C GLY A 567 -1.02 -9.75 -44.86
N GLU A 568 0.11 -9.92 -44.17
CA GLU A 568 0.17 -10.35 -42.77
C GLU A 568 -0.25 -9.22 -41.82
N SER A 569 -1.54 -9.19 -41.49
CA SER A 569 -2.10 -8.43 -40.36
C SER A 569 -2.51 -9.37 -39.23
N VAL A 570 -2.69 -8.84 -38.02
CA VAL A 570 -3.12 -9.63 -36.85
C VAL A 570 -4.45 -10.34 -37.13
N ASP A 571 -5.46 -9.61 -37.61
CA ASP A 571 -6.78 -10.19 -37.88
C ASP A 571 -6.74 -11.17 -39.07
N HIS A 572 -5.95 -10.88 -40.12
CA HIS A 572 -5.75 -11.84 -41.20
C HIS A 572 -5.10 -13.12 -40.71
N LEU A 573 -3.97 -13.03 -40.02
CA LEU A 573 -3.18 -14.18 -39.56
C LEU A 573 -4.03 -15.15 -38.72
N PHE A 574 -4.86 -14.62 -37.82
CA PHE A 574 -5.59 -15.46 -36.86
C PHE A 574 -7.01 -15.82 -37.27
N LEU A 575 -7.67 -15.04 -38.12
CA LEU A 575 -9.09 -15.25 -38.47
C LEU A 575 -9.31 -15.53 -39.96
N HIS A 576 -8.68 -14.73 -40.83
CA HIS A 576 -9.06 -14.68 -42.26
C HIS A 576 -8.09 -15.39 -43.20
N CYS A 577 -6.91 -15.81 -42.73
CA CYS A 577 -5.96 -16.59 -43.50
C CYS A 577 -6.58 -17.93 -43.91
N ALA A 578 -6.33 -18.41 -45.13
CA ALA A 578 -6.85 -19.70 -45.62
C ALA A 578 -6.54 -20.87 -44.65
N LEU A 579 -5.31 -20.91 -44.14
CA LEU A 579 -4.88 -21.90 -43.15
C LEU A 579 -5.61 -21.76 -41.80
N ALA A 580 -5.87 -20.53 -41.37
CA ALA A 580 -6.61 -20.26 -40.14
C ALA A 580 -8.09 -20.67 -40.29
N ARG A 581 -8.72 -20.37 -41.43
CA ARG A 581 -10.10 -20.76 -41.73
C ARG A 581 -10.28 -22.28 -41.71
N GLU A 582 -9.34 -23.03 -42.26
CA GLU A 582 -9.34 -24.50 -42.19
C GLU A 582 -9.35 -25.04 -40.75
N LEU A 583 -8.55 -24.43 -39.88
CA LEU A 583 -8.48 -24.82 -38.47
C LEU A 583 -9.77 -24.43 -37.72
N TRP A 584 -10.30 -23.25 -37.96
CA TRP A 584 -11.58 -22.80 -37.42
C TRP A 584 -12.76 -23.66 -37.89
N ASN A 585 -12.82 -23.99 -39.18
CA ASN A 585 -13.86 -24.85 -39.73
C ASN A 585 -13.86 -26.24 -39.06
N MET A 586 -12.68 -26.81 -38.82
CA MET A 586 -12.59 -28.07 -38.06
C MET A 586 -13.10 -27.93 -36.63
N VAL A 587 -12.76 -26.85 -35.93
CA VAL A 587 -13.31 -26.56 -34.59
C VAL A 587 -14.82 -26.44 -34.65
N PHE A 588 -15.38 -25.68 -35.59
CA PHE A 588 -16.83 -25.52 -35.70
C PHE A 588 -17.53 -26.84 -36.02
N SER A 589 -16.98 -27.66 -36.91
CA SER A 589 -17.47 -29.02 -37.16
C SER A 589 -17.39 -29.91 -35.93
N LEU A 590 -16.32 -29.83 -35.14
CA LEU A 590 -16.13 -30.62 -33.92
C LEU A 590 -17.20 -30.33 -32.86
N PHE A 591 -17.58 -29.05 -32.73
CA PHE A 591 -18.63 -28.63 -31.81
C PHE A 591 -20.04 -28.60 -32.46
N GLY A 592 -20.19 -28.97 -33.74
CA GLY A 592 -21.47 -28.92 -34.44
C GLY A 592 -22.08 -27.52 -34.57
N MET A 593 -21.24 -26.49 -34.70
CA MET A 593 -21.64 -25.08 -34.69
C MET A 593 -21.49 -24.44 -36.08
N TYR A 594 -22.41 -23.54 -36.43
CA TYR A 594 -22.23 -22.60 -37.54
C TYR A 594 -21.79 -21.24 -36.97
N TRP A 595 -20.70 -20.69 -37.48
CA TRP A 595 -20.12 -19.45 -36.96
C TRP A 595 -19.75 -18.49 -38.09
N VAL A 596 -20.18 -17.24 -37.97
CA VAL A 596 -19.77 -16.16 -38.86
C VAL A 596 -18.58 -15.46 -38.24
N MET A 597 -17.41 -15.55 -38.89
CA MET A 597 -16.16 -15.01 -38.34
C MET A 597 -16.18 -13.47 -38.32
N PRO A 598 -16.02 -12.81 -37.15
CA PRO A 598 -15.92 -11.36 -37.04
C PRO A 598 -14.70 -10.79 -37.77
N LYS A 599 -14.73 -9.48 -38.04
CA LYS A 599 -13.60 -8.79 -38.68
C LYS A 599 -12.36 -8.73 -37.77
N ARG A 600 -12.55 -8.53 -36.45
CA ARG A 600 -11.45 -8.34 -35.49
C ARG A 600 -11.45 -9.39 -34.38
N ILE A 601 -10.26 -9.69 -33.86
CA ILE A 601 -10.07 -10.65 -32.76
C ILE A 601 -10.82 -10.27 -31.48
N VAL A 602 -10.84 -8.98 -31.13
CA VAL A 602 -11.56 -8.55 -29.92
C VAL A 602 -13.06 -8.83 -30.02
N ASP A 603 -13.63 -8.77 -31.23
CA ASP A 603 -15.05 -9.03 -31.44
C ASP A 603 -15.35 -10.55 -31.35
N VAL A 604 -14.39 -11.41 -31.71
CA VAL A 604 -14.44 -12.85 -31.44
C VAL A 604 -14.57 -13.10 -29.94
N PHE A 605 -13.69 -12.53 -29.10
CA PHE A 605 -13.76 -12.72 -27.65
C PHE A 605 -15.01 -12.10 -27.01
N ALA A 606 -15.54 -11.02 -27.59
CA ALA A 606 -16.75 -10.38 -27.13
C ALA A 606 -17.99 -11.27 -27.36
N SER A 607 -18.07 -11.96 -28.51
CA SER A 607 -19.19 -12.83 -28.85
C SER A 607 -19.01 -14.29 -28.42
N TRP A 608 -17.78 -14.73 -28.09
CA TRP A 608 -17.41 -16.14 -27.92
C TRP A 608 -18.25 -16.92 -26.90
N LYS A 609 -18.74 -16.27 -25.85
CA LYS A 609 -19.50 -16.97 -24.79
C LYS A 609 -20.77 -17.63 -25.33
N GLY A 610 -21.45 -17.03 -26.32
CA GLY A 610 -22.54 -17.64 -27.08
C GLY A 610 -23.53 -18.50 -26.29
N ARG A 611 -24.06 -19.56 -26.93
CA ARG A 611 -24.96 -20.57 -26.31
C ARG A 611 -24.22 -21.55 -25.40
N LEU A 612 -22.94 -21.81 -25.66
CA LEU A 612 -22.09 -22.77 -24.92
C LEU A 612 -21.59 -22.23 -23.56
N GLY A 613 -21.81 -20.96 -23.25
CA GLY A 613 -21.40 -20.32 -22.00
C GLY A 613 -22.09 -20.84 -20.73
N ARG A 614 -23.07 -21.74 -20.86
CA ARG A 614 -23.78 -22.42 -19.74
C ARG A 614 -23.68 -23.95 -19.80
N HIS A 615 -22.98 -24.52 -20.78
CA HIS A 615 -22.88 -25.96 -20.99
C HIS A 615 -21.83 -26.61 -20.07
N LYS A 616 -21.93 -27.92 -19.83
CA LYS A 616 -20.94 -28.71 -19.06
C LYS A 616 -19.51 -28.57 -19.62
N ASN A 617 -19.38 -28.35 -20.93
CA ASN A 617 -18.10 -28.26 -21.65
C ASN A 617 -17.60 -26.82 -21.83
N ARG A 618 -18.14 -25.86 -21.08
CA ARG A 618 -17.82 -24.43 -21.18
C ARG A 618 -16.32 -24.15 -21.12
N HIS A 619 -15.59 -24.83 -20.24
CA HIS A 619 -14.15 -24.55 -20.05
C HIS A 619 -13.31 -24.93 -21.28
N ILE A 620 -13.68 -26.01 -21.98
CA ILE A 620 -13.04 -26.40 -23.25
C ILE A 620 -13.35 -25.33 -24.29
N TRP A 621 -14.62 -24.95 -24.43
CA TRP A 621 -15.05 -23.91 -25.36
C TRP A 621 -14.35 -22.56 -25.11
N GLU A 622 -14.21 -22.15 -23.84
CA GLU A 622 -13.49 -20.92 -23.47
C GLU A 622 -12.00 -20.98 -23.84
N ALA A 623 -11.37 -22.15 -23.87
CA ALA A 623 -9.94 -22.32 -24.19
C ALA A 623 -9.65 -22.40 -25.69
N VAL A 624 -10.61 -22.82 -26.52
CA VAL A 624 -10.47 -22.99 -27.98
C VAL A 624 -9.85 -21.76 -28.68
N PRO A 625 -10.38 -20.53 -28.55
CA PRO A 625 -9.87 -19.40 -29.33
C PRO A 625 -8.42 -19.07 -28.97
N HIS A 626 -8.06 -19.27 -27.71
CA HIS A 626 -6.69 -19.15 -27.24
C HIS A 626 -5.76 -20.19 -27.84
N CYS A 627 -6.21 -21.45 -27.90
CA CYS A 627 -5.42 -22.56 -28.41
C CYS A 627 -5.22 -22.46 -29.93
N VAL A 628 -6.27 -22.10 -30.68
CA VAL A 628 -6.19 -21.88 -32.15
C VAL A 628 -5.18 -20.78 -32.47
N MET A 629 -5.32 -19.60 -31.87
CA MET A 629 -4.41 -18.48 -32.15
C MET A 629 -2.98 -18.79 -31.70
N TRP A 630 -2.80 -19.52 -30.59
CA TRP A 630 -1.47 -19.92 -30.13
C TRP A 630 -0.80 -20.91 -31.09
N SER A 631 -1.55 -21.89 -31.59
CA SER A 631 -1.06 -22.86 -32.58
C SER A 631 -0.69 -22.16 -33.90
N LEU A 632 -1.54 -21.27 -34.41
CA LEU A 632 -1.24 -20.46 -35.60
C LEU A 632 -0.02 -19.57 -35.39
N TRP A 633 0.13 -18.97 -34.21
CA TRP A 633 1.31 -18.15 -33.89
C TRP A 633 2.61 -18.96 -33.85
N ARG A 634 2.57 -20.18 -33.32
CA ARG A 634 3.73 -21.09 -33.32
C ARG A 634 4.09 -21.52 -34.74
N GLU A 635 3.08 -21.86 -35.55
CA GLU A 635 3.30 -22.25 -36.94
C GLU A 635 3.90 -21.09 -37.75
N ARG A 636 3.32 -19.89 -37.65
CA ARG A 636 3.86 -18.68 -38.27
C ARG A 636 5.33 -18.47 -37.90
N ASN A 637 5.70 -18.60 -36.62
CA ASN A 637 7.08 -18.40 -36.18
C ASN A 637 8.02 -19.49 -36.68
N ALA A 638 7.58 -20.76 -36.72
CA ALA A 638 8.36 -21.86 -37.28
C ALA A 638 8.68 -21.61 -38.76
N ARG A 639 7.68 -21.19 -39.55
CA ARG A 639 7.88 -20.84 -40.97
C ARG A 639 8.80 -19.63 -41.17
N THR A 640 8.71 -18.64 -40.28
CA THR A 640 9.43 -17.37 -40.44
C THR A 640 10.87 -17.43 -39.94
N PHE A 641 11.14 -18.19 -38.87
CA PHE A 641 12.42 -18.16 -38.16
C PHE A 641 13.16 -19.50 -38.13
N GLU A 642 12.46 -20.61 -38.33
CA GLU A 642 13.01 -21.97 -38.23
C GLU A 642 12.97 -22.71 -39.59
N ASP A 643 12.54 -22.02 -40.65
CA ASP A 643 12.34 -22.56 -42.01
C ASP A 643 11.57 -23.89 -42.04
N HIS A 644 10.60 -24.01 -41.13
CA HIS A 644 9.83 -25.23 -40.92
C HIS A 644 8.34 -24.99 -41.20
N GLU A 645 7.81 -25.69 -42.22
CA GLU A 645 6.42 -25.61 -42.65
C GLU A 645 5.71 -26.94 -42.39
N ARG A 646 4.68 -26.94 -41.53
CA ARG A 646 3.83 -28.12 -41.30
C ARG A 646 2.70 -28.19 -42.32
N ASN A 647 2.33 -29.40 -42.70
CA ASN A 647 1.10 -29.62 -43.45
C ASN A 647 -0.13 -29.33 -42.56
N ILE A 648 -1.30 -29.16 -43.19
CA ILE A 648 -2.54 -28.83 -42.47
C ILE A 648 -2.96 -29.94 -41.50
N LEU A 649 -2.72 -31.22 -41.81
CA LEU A 649 -3.11 -32.34 -40.95
C LEU A 649 -2.29 -32.38 -39.66
N ASP A 650 -1.01 -32.10 -39.75
CA ASP A 650 -0.08 -32.00 -38.61
C ASP A 650 -0.44 -30.81 -37.73
N LEU A 651 -0.78 -29.67 -38.34
CA LEU A 651 -1.23 -28.49 -37.60
C LEU A 651 -2.56 -28.75 -36.87
N LYS A 652 -3.51 -29.41 -37.54
CA LYS A 652 -4.78 -29.86 -36.96
C LYS A 652 -4.54 -30.80 -35.77
N THR A 653 -3.61 -31.74 -35.90
CA THR A 653 -3.22 -32.68 -34.83
C THR A 653 -2.52 -31.98 -33.66
N LEU A 654 -1.61 -31.03 -33.95
CA LEU A 654 -0.91 -30.23 -32.94
C LEU A 654 -1.89 -29.42 -32.10
N PHE A 655 -2.88 -28.78 -32.74
CA PHE A 655 -3.94 -28.05 -32.06
C PHE A 655 -4.72 -28.96 -31.10
N LEU A 656 -5.20 -30.12 -31.58
CA LEU A 656 -5.98 -31.05 -30.76
C LEU A 656 -5.19 -31.56 -29.55
N ARG A 657 -3.94 -32.00 -29.75
CA ARG A 657 -3.06 -32.42 -28.66
C ARG A 657 -2.84 -31.30 -27.64
N THR A 658 -2.53 -30.09 -28.12
CA THR A 658 -2.32 -28.93 -27.24
C THR A 658 -3.57 -28.60 -26.42
N LEU A 659 -4.76 -28.68 -27.02
CA LEU A 659 -6.02 -28.40 -26.33
C LEU A 659 -6.30 -29.47 -25.26
N VAL A 660 -6.11 -30.75 -25.58
CA VAL A 660 -6.26 -31.87 -24.64
C VAL A 660 -5.29 -31.71 -23.46
N ASP A 661 -4.02 -31.43 -23.73
CA ASP A 661 -3.00 -31.23 -22.69
C ASP A 661 -3.37 -30.09 -21.74
N TRP A 662 -3.89 -28.97 -22.27
CA TRP A 662 -4.32 -27.84 -21.46
C TRP A 662 -5.50 -28.20 -20.56
N MET A 663 -6.46 -28.98 -21.08
CA MET A 663 -7.63 -29.40 -20.31
C MET A 663 -7.27 -30.44 -19.25
N ALA A 664 -6.41 -31.40 -19.58
CA ALA A 664 -5.88 -32.38 -18.62
C ALA A 664 -5.10 -31.68 -17.49
N ALA A 665 -4.26 -30.69 -17.83
CA ALA A 665 -3.51 -29.91 -16.84
C ALA A 665 -4.38 -29.02 -15.94
N SER A 666 -5.64 -28.77 -16.31
CA SER A 666 -6.56 -27.97 -15.49
C SER A 666 -7.15 -28.74 -14.29
N SER A 667 -6.90 -30.05 -14.20
CA SER A 667 -7.44 -30.98 -13.19
C SER A 667 -8.98 -31.09 -13.17
N LEU A 668 -9.67 -30.47 -14.13
CA LEU A 668 -11.13 -30.52 -14.28
C LEU A 668 -11.59 -31.65 -15.21
N PHE A 669 -10.68 -32.18 -16.02
CA PHE A 669 -10.97 -33.20 -17.02
C PHE A 669 -9.88 -34.28 -17.03
N SER A 670 -10.28 -35.53 -17.18
CA SER A 670 -9.41 -36.66 -17.46
C SER A 670 -9.93 -37.35 -18.71
N PHE A 671 -9.10 -37.47 -19.74
CA PHE A 671 -9.45 -38.15 -20.97
C PHE A 671 -8.57 -39.39 -21.11
N SER A 672 -9.18 -40.56 -21.33
CA SER A 672 -8.48 -41.82 -21.56
C SER A 672 -7.96 -41.96 -22.99
N ASN A 673 -8.63 -41.32 -23.96
CA ASN A 673 -8.23 -41.28 -25.36
C ASN A 673 -8.84 -40.06 -26.10
N LEU A 674 -8.41 -39.83 -27.35
CA LEU A 674 -8.92 -38.71 -28.16
C LEU A 674 -10.39 -38.85 -28.55
N LEU A 675 -10.93 -40.07 -28.63
CA LEU A 675 -12.33 -40.32 -28.96
C LEU A 675 -13.24 -39.79 -27.85
N GLU A 676 -12.90 -40.08 -26.59
CA GLU A 676 -13.60 -39.56 -25.41
C GLU A 676 -13.58 -38.02 -25.40
N PHE A 677 -12.43 -37.40 -25.73
CA PHE A 677 -12.36 -35.94 -25.86
C PHE A 677 -13.30 -35.39 -26.94
N PHE A 678 -13.44 -36.07 -28.07
CA PHE A 678 -14.37 -35.66 -29.12
C PHE A 678 -15.84 -35.78 -28.69
N ASP A 679 -16.20 -36.82 -27.93
CA ASP A 679 -17.54 -36.95 -27.34
C ASP A 679 -17.84 -35.82 -26.36
N TYR A 680 -16.84 -35.37 -25.59
CA TYR A 680 -16.96 -34.17 -24.75
C TYR A 680 -17.05 -32.87 -25.57
N CYS A 681 -16.58 -32.81 -26.80
CA CYS A 681 -16.71 -31.60 -27.62
C CYS A 681 -18.04 -31.55 -28.40
N SER A 682 -18.59 -32.71 -28.74
CA SER A 682 -19.82 -32.84 -29.52
C SER A 682 -21.05 -32.30 -28.77
N ILE A 683 -21.81 -31.42 -29.40
CA ILE A 683 -23.14 -30.98 -28.96
C ILE A 683 -24.14 -32.00 -29.52
N ARG A 684 -24.12 -33.25 -29.04
CA ARG A 684 -25.28 -34.13 -29.18
C ARG A 684 -26.21 -33.84 -28.00
N ASN A 685 -27.45 -33.49 -28.33
CA ASN A 685 -28.55 -33.17 -27.41
C ASN A 685 -28.64 -34.13 -26.22
#